data_AF-A0A940P6E6-F1
#
_entry.id   AF-A0A940P6E6-F1
#
_cell.length_a   1.000
_cell.length_b   1.000
_cell.length_c   1.000
_cell.angle_alpha   90.00
_cell.angle_beta   90.00
_cell.angle_gamma   90.00
#
_symmetry.space_group_name_H-M   'P 1'
#
loop_
_entity.id
_entity.type
_entity.pdbx_description
1 polymer ?
#
loop_
_entity_poly.entity_id
_entity_poly.type
_entity_poly.pdbx_seq_one_letter_code
_entity_poly.pdbx_strand_id
1 'polypeptide(L)'
;MQTSVCHMNVPLGIDIPPVFSWIPTIEKRGDAQSAYRLIISSTDELVLAEEGDVWDSGVVLSSVFTEVPYGGKPLRSKTNYFWQVIVYCGERVQKSQVESFRTGIFRQDEWEGVWIGEKERNVLSLAGANWIGMSSGAETSYFRKRLPVADKAIKRLTIGLKGNDTVTLYVNGTILGTQAYRYTGVQYDVTKLLNSEENLIAILAQRTPARPDGVIVKVKIEYSDGTMSTLVSDDSWQVSNKCVDDWQELSFVEKAGEWQRATQLGLFGEGEWGDNISLESEGNRAAVRLRKVFHTTKELNAAYVSICGLGFFDLTINGQQVDNSVMNPFNSQFDRRVLYRTFDVGNLVQKGENAIGIELGNGFYNEIGGVWNWATASWRDNPKARLNLELYYSDGSSETVATDESWKVSTDGPITDNSYYYGEIYDARKEQRDWNNASYDDSKWHFAKAVKEPAPLRAQLKAPVREMESFKPKAIQRLADKSYLISGQEMVAGWLELSQIDEVAGTEITITYGQSLNEDGTVKRYGGADGEIAFWWPHRYLQQDKYICKGGGKEQFKPKYSYKGHQYIQIEGLTTELTEENITIFRTTNDIATISYFDSSNELFNHLHQMMKRAMANNFHGDHCDPVIEKIGWTGDANVSLDCLMFNYDMRGSLIGWLETMADGFDKYGIVPLVAPTANWGIENYVVWNSLFVYGVQYLEKHYGVSDYVIRQYPVMSRYTLGQIDVLRKNDWIWPADELGDWVAPIGGSDPAVAYNENTSEGSGITGTAMIYGVIGYMEQLAEKMNLVGDMNYYRDIRRKIYQAFQQAYYKADLGRYQTNTWNQIGRRTRYRQSDNLVALAFDLVPENHRSRVVAHLVADIQEKGEHLDTGCVGTRYLLPVLSNYGYSELAYRIANKQTYPSWGYWVANGASSTWEMWEKTTRSYDHYFLGTYDEWFYSHLAGIQQIKNGYEKLIIKPEFSIALEHVTCEIDTVRGKLVVAWQRLDTNKLLCHITIPFGSSAQVVFPFGETSIQLDGKSLSNEIQGVKKTIYEASETIIIAEAGDYQFSCVEPLV
;
A
#
# COMPACT_ATOMS: atom_id res chain seq x y z
N MET A 1 -33.52 -0.18 -1.44
CA MET A 1 -32.61 0.90 -1.90
C MET A 1 -31.41 0.95 -0.99
N GLN A 2 -30.20 0.98 -1.56
CA GLN A 2 -28.95 1.18 -0.82
C GLN A 2 -28.57 2.66 -0.88
N THR A 3 -27.92 3.18 0.15
CA THR A 3 -27.56 4.59 0.30
C THR A 3 -26.16 4.72 0.90
N SER A 4 -25.41 5.74 0.51
CA SER A 4 -24.09 6.02 1.08
C SER A 4 -23.75 7.51 1.05
N VAL A 5 -22.88 7.92 1.96
CA VAL A 5 -22.28 9.26 2.01
C VAL A 5 -20.77 9.11 1.93
N CYS A 6 -20.11 9.82 1.01
CA CYS A 6 -18.67 9.64 0.73
C CYS A 6 -18.30 8.16 0.54
N HIS A 7 -19.19 7.40 -0.12
CA HIS A 7 -19.05 5.96 -0.39
C HIS A 7 -19.03 5.05 0.85
N MET A 8 -19.49 5.54 2.00
CA MET A 8 -19.60 4.80 3.25
C MET A 8 -21.06 4.71 3.70
N ASN A 9 -21.44 3.60 4.34
CA ASN A 9 -22.82 3.38 4.80
C ASN A 9 -23.13 4.12 6.12
N VAL A 10 -22.14 4.28 7.01
CA VAL A 10 -22.28 5.04 8.27
C VAL A 10 -20.99 5.82 8.53
N PRO A 11 -20.78 6.95 7.83
CA PRO A 11 -19.50 7.64 7.89
C PRO A 11 -19.35 8.45 9.16
N LEU A 12 -18.21 8.27 9.82
CA LEU A 12 -17.82 9.02 11.00
C LEU A 12 -16.57 9.87 10.72
N GLY A 13 -16.65 11.15 11.06
CA GLY A 13 -15.50 12.04 11.03
C GLY A 13 -15.16 12.62 9.65
N ILE A 14 -16.13 12.73 8.73
CA ILE A 14 -15.89 13.31 7.39
C ILE A 14 -15.48 14.78 7.52
N ASP A 15 -14.31 15.16 7.00
CA ASP A 15 -13.80 16.54 6.98
C ASP A 15 -13.78 17.17 5.57
N ILE A 16 -14.34 16.48 4.59
CA ILE A 16 -14.52 16.95 3.21
C ILE A 16 -16.00 17.27 2.90
N PRO A 17 -16.31 18.06 1.86
CA PRO A 17 -17.67 18.24 1.40
C PRO A 17 -18.33 16.88 1.09
N PRO A 18 -19.47 16.53 1.72
CA PRO A 18 -20.07 15.22 1.52
C PRO A 18 -20.74 15.09 0.16
N VAL A 19 -20.69 13.88 -0.37
CA VAL A 19 -21.39 13.45 -1.60
C VAL A 19 -22.34 12.31 -1.26
N PHE A 20 -23.52 12.31 -1.86
CA PHE A 20 -24.61 11.37 -1.59
C PHE A 20 -24.84 10.48 -2.81
N SER A 21 -24.99 9.18 -2.55
CA SER A 21 -25.25 8.17 -3.58
C SER A 21 -26.35 7.23 -3.12
N TRP A 22 -27.19 6.78 -4.05
CA TRP A 22 -28.23 5.80 -3.76
C TRP A 22 -28.49 4.87 -4.96
N ILE A 23 -28.81 3.61 -4.68
CA ILE A 23 -29.16 2.60 -5.67
C ILE A 23 -30.63 2.19 -5.44
N PRO A 24 -31.56 2.71 -6.26
CA PRO A 24 -32.97 2.33 -6.20
C PRO A 24 -33.19 0.87 -6.58
N THR A 25 -34.34 0.32 -6.19
CA THR A 25 -34.74 -1.03 -6.57
C THR A 25 -35.34 -1.00 -7.98
N ILE A 26 -34.89 -1.92 -8.85
CA ILE A 26 -35.52 -2.20 -10.15
C ILE A 26 -36.78 -3.02 -9.88
N GLU A 27 -37.95 -2.52 -10.27
CA GLU A 27 -39.21 -3.28 -10.25
C GLU A 27 -39.64 -3.73 -11.65
N LYS A 28 -39.19 -3.02 -12.68
CA LYS A 28 -39.48 -3.36 -14.08
C LYS A 28 -38.30 -3.02 -14.99
N ARG A 29 -38.16 -3.74 -16.11
CA ARG A 29 -37.16 -3.42 -17.14
C ARG A 29 -37.35 -1.98 -17.64
N GLY A 30 -36.24 -1.28 -17.82
CA GLY A 30 -36.20 0.14 -18.19
C GLY A 30 -36.40 1.11 -17.02
N ASP A 31 -36.40 0.63 -15.77
CA ASP A 31 -36.46 1.52 -14.61
C ASP A 31 -35.22 2.43 -14.54
N ALA A 32 -35.48 3.73 -14.45
CA ALA A 32 -34.49 4.78 -14.32
C ALA A 32 -35.06 5.93 -13.47
N GLN A 33 -34.17 6.67 -12.82
CA GLN A 33 -34.56 7.86 -12.08
C GLN A 33 -34.89 9.01 -13.03
N SER A 34 -35.99 9.69 -12.73
CA SER A 34 -36.44 10.93 -13.40
C SER A 34 -36.24 12.18 -12.53
N ALA A 35 -36.35 12.03 -11.20
CA ALA A 35 -36.12 13.10 -10.24
C ALA A 35 -35.75 12.54 -8.87
N TYR A 36 -35.24 13.39 -7.99
CA TYR A 36 -35.01 13.07 -6.58
C TYR A 36 -35.34 14.27 -5.66
N ARG A 37 -35.51 14.02 -4.36
CA ARG A 37 -35.49 15.02 -3.28
C ARG A 37 -34.66 14.46 -2.12
N LEU A 38 -33.52 15.10 -1.86
CA LEU A 38 -32.70 14.91 -0.66
C LEU A 38 -33.17 15.83 0.46
N ILE A 39 -33.30 15.24 1.64
CA ILE A 39 -33.67 15.91 2.89
C ILE A 39 -32.58 15.60 3.89
N ILE A 40 -31.95 16.63 4.45
CA ILE A 40 -30.93 16.52 5.49
C ILE A 40 -31.32 17.44 6.64
N SER A 41 -31.28 16.91 7.85
CA SER A 41 -31.75 17.60 9.04
C SER A 41 -30.83 17.37 10.25
N SER A 42 -31.01 18.21 11.27
CA SER A 42 -30.28 18.11 12.54
C SER A 42 -30.77 16.99 13.46
N THR A 43 -31.98 16.46 13.25
CA THR A 43 -32.52 15.28 13.93
C THR A 43 -33.23 14.34 12.95
N ASP A 44 -33.41 13.07 13.32
CA ASP A 44 -34.15 12.09 12.53
C ASP A 44 -35.66 12.38 12.50
N GLU A 45 -36.25 12.93 13.56
CA GLU A 45 -37.68 13.28 13.57
C GLU A 45 -38.03 14.33 12.51
N LEU A 46 -37.13 15.30 12.29
CA LEU A 46 -37.30 16.31 11.23
C LEU A 46 -37.23 15.66 9.84
N VAL A 47 -36.33 14.70 9.62
CA VAL A 47 -36.28 13.96 8.35
C VAL A 47 -37.56 13.16 8.14
N LEU A 48 -38.07 12.48 9.18
CA LEU A 48 -39.33 11.72 9.12
C LEU A 48 -40.55 12.61 8.87
N ALA A 49 -40.51 13.87 9.31
CA ALA A 49 -41.50 14.90 8.99
C ALA A 49 -41.29 15.53 7.59
N GLU A 50 -40.29 15.09 6.83
CA GLU A 50 -39.85 15.66 5.55
C GLU A 50 -39.44 17.15 5.62
N GLU A 51 -38.86 17.55 6.75
CA GLU A 51 -38.38 18.92 7.03
C GLU A 51 -36.84 18.98 7.03
N GLY A 52 -36.25 19.53 5.96
CA GLY A 52 -34.80 19.70 5.82
C GLY A 52 -34.28 21.02 6.39
N ASP A 53 -34.16 21.14 7.72
CA ASP A 53 -33.66 22.36 8.39
C ASP A 53 -32.19 22.68 8.06
N VAL A 54 -31.42 21.66 7.66
CA VAL A 54 -30.04 21.78 7.20
C VAL A 54 -29.98 21.88 5.68
N TRP A 55 -30.68 20.98 4.97
CA TRP A 55 -30.83 21.03 3.52
C TRP A 55 -32.12 20.33 3.06
N ASP A 56 -32.86 20.98 2.18
CA ASP A 56 -33.88 20.35 1.35
C ASP A 56 -33.60 20.74 -0.10
N SER A 57 -33.31 19.76 -0.95
CA SER A 57 -33.05 20.01 -2.36
C SER A 57 -34.30 20.41 -3.15
N GLY A 58 -35.50 20.22 -2.59
CA GLY A 58 -36.74 20.19 -3.35
C GLY A 58 -36.75 19.01 -4.34
N VAL A 59 -37.75 18.95 -5.21
CA VAL A 59 -37.76 17.96 -6.29
C VAL A 59 -36.83 18.44 -7.42
N VAL A 60 -35.71 17.76 -7.59
CA VAL A 60 -34.71 18.03 -8.63
C VAL A 60 -34.95 17.08 -9.80
N LEU A 61 -35.29 17.64 -10.97
CA LEU A 61 -35.41 16.88 -12.23
C LEU A 61 -34.02 16.47 -12.71
N SER A 62 -33.61 15.24 -12.39
CA SER A 62 -32.29 14.72 -12.71
C SER A 62 -32.26 13.20 -12.68
N SER A 63 -31.55 12.60 -13.63
CA SER A 63 -31.22 11.17 -13.66
C SER A 63 -29.95 10.82 -12.88
N VAL A 64 -29.29 11.81 -12.25
CA VAL A 64 -28.08 11.61 -11.44
C VAL A 64 -28.48 11.16 -10.03
N PHE A 65 -27.89 10.05 -9.58
CA PHE A 65 -28.11 9.47 -8.25
C PHE A 65 -26.82 8.96 -7.59
N THR A 66 -25.69 9.20 -8.24
CA THR A 66 -24.34 8.89 -7.75
C THR A 66 -23.60 10.20 -7.58
N GLU A 67 -22.84 10.34 -6.50
CA GLU A 67 -21.94 11.46 -6.26
C GLU A 67 -22.64 12.83 -6.27
N VAL A 68 -23.87 12.90 -5.74
CA VAL A 68 -24.63 14.14 -5.65
C VAL A 68 -24.01 15.03 -4.57
N PRO A 69 -23.42 16.19 -4.91
CA PRO A 69 -22.74 17.03 -3.94
C PRO A 69 -23.73 17.66 -2.96
N TYR A 70 -23.29 17.82 -1.71
CA TYR A 70 -24.04 18.58 -0.71
C TYR A 70 -24.29 20.02 -1.16
N GLY A 71 -25.55 20.44 -1.19
CA GLY A 71 -25.97 21.78 -1.63
C GLY A 71 -26.60 22.65 -0.54
N GLY A 72 -26.49 22.27 0.73
CA GLY A 72 -27.18 22.93 1.84
C GLY A 72 -26.40 24.01 2.56
N LYS A 73 -26.85 24.35 3.78
CA LYS A 73 -26.17 25.30 4.67
C LYS A 73 -24.77 24.80 5.05
N PRO A 74 -23.79 25.67 5.34
CA PRO A 74 -22.48 25.23 5.81
C PRO A 74 -22.59 24.25 6.98
N LEU A 75 -21.98 23.07 6.83
CA LEU A 75 -21.95 22.07 7.88
C LEU A 75 -21.08 22.57 9.04
N ARG A 76 -21.38 22.09 10.24
CA ARG A 76 -20.59 22.36 11.45
C ARG A 76 -19.69 21.18 11.73
N SER A 77 -18.51 21.48 12.27
CA SER A 77 -17.57 20.49 12.82
C SER A 77 -18.27 19.61 13.86
N LYS A 78 -17.84 18.35 14.01
CA LYS A 78 -18.25 17.46 15.12
C LYS A 78 -19.77 17.30 15.28
N THR A 79 -20.51 17.31 14.18
CA THR A 79 -21.99 17.32 14.18
C THR A 79 -22.56 16.10 13.46
N ASN A 80 -23.55 15.45 14.07
CA ASN A 80 -24.35 14.40 13.45
C ASN A 80 -25.46 15.04 12.61
N TYR A 81 -25.66 14.49 11.42
CA TYR A 81 -26.72 14.87 10.49
C TYR A 81 -27.48 13.63 10.06
N PHE A 82 -28.79 13.78 9.90
CA PHE A 82 -29.69 12.72 9.46
C PHE A 82 -30.19 13.04 8.06
N TRP A 83 -30.43 12.03 7.23
CA TRP A 83 -30.88 12.26 5.86
C TRP A 83 -31.75 11.14 5.31
N GLN A 84 -32.55 11.49 4.31
CA GLN A 84 -33.34 10.57 3.50
C GLN A 84 -33.36 11.06 2.05
N VAL A 85 -33.46 10.13 1.11
CA VAL A 85 -33.73 10.44 -0.29
C VAL A 85 -35.08 9.88 -0.74
N ILE A 86 -35.82 10.71 -1.45
CA ILE A 86 -37.04 10.35 -2.18
C ILE A 86 -36.68 10.32 -3.67
N VAL A 87 -36.94 9.19 -4.33
CA VAL A 87 -36.57 8.94 -5.73
C VAL A 87 -37.83 8.75 -6.57
N TYR A 88 -37.90 9.43 -7.70
CA TYR A 88 -39.02 9.34 -8.64
C TYR A 88 -38.58 8.59 -9.90
N CYS A 89 -39.22 7.45 -10.19
CA CYS A 89 -39.01 6.62 -11.39
C CYS A 89 -40.25 6.71 -12.29
N GLY A 90 -40.42 7.84 -12.98
CA GLY A 90 -41.68 8.19 -13.64
C GLY A 90 -42.75 8.48 -12.58
N GLU A 91 -43.88 7.77 -12.64
CA GLU A 91 -44.96 7.90 -11.66
C GLU A 91 -44.70 7.15 -10.34
N ARG A 92 -43.71 6.25 -10.30
CA ARG A 92 -43.37 5.49 -9.08
C ARG A 92 -42.45 6.30 -8.17
N VAL A 93 -42.65 6.16 -6.86
CA VAL A 93 -41.84 6.83 -5.83
C VAL A 93 -41.22 5.79 -4.90
N GLN A 94 -39.92 5.91 -4.65
CA GLN A 94 -39.18 5.11 -3.66
C GLN A 94 -38.60 6.02 -2.59
N LYS A 95 -38.58 5.59 -1.33
CA LYS A 95 -37.96 6.34 -0.21
C LYS A 95 -36.90 5.49 0.48
N SER A 96 -35.79 6.09 0.89
CA SER A 96 -34.77 5.40 1.68
C SER A 96 -35.18 5.30 3.14
N GLN A 97 -34.46 4.48 3.92
CA GLN A 97 -34.48 4.64 5.36
C GLN A 97 -33.84 5.99 5.74
N VAL A 98 -34.10 6.45 6.97
CA VAL A 98 -33.36 7.58 7.53
C VAL A 98 -31.99 7.06 7.96
N GLU A 99 -30.95 7.64 7.38
CA GLU A 99 -29.56 7.31 7.65
C GLU A 99 -28.87 8.52 8.30
N SER A 100 -27.64 8.34 8.79
CA SER A 100 -26.88 9.44 9.40
C SER A 100 -25.42 9.47 8.96
N PHE A 101 -24.81 10.65 9.09
CA PHE A 101 -23.36 10.81 8.99
C PHE A 101 -22.87 11.82 10.02
N ARG A 102 -21.61 11.67 10.45
CA ARG A 102 -20.96 12.61 11.37
C ARG A 102 -19.81 13.32 10.67
N THR A 103 -19.83 14.64 10.76
CA THR A 103 -18.71 15.49 10.35
C THR A 103 -17.55 15.40 11.35
N GLY A 104 -16.33 15.47 10.84
CA GLY A 104 -15.10 15.48 11.60
C GLY A 104 -14.71 16.86 12.10
N ILE A 105 -13.41 17.06 12.31
CA ILE A 105 -12.84 18.31 12.78
C ILE A 105 -12.29 19.08 11.58
N PHE A 106 -12.99 20.13 11.15
CA PHE A 106 -12.66 20.87 9.92
C PHE A 106 -11.41 21.74 10.05
N ARG A 107 -11.17 22.33 11.22
CA ARG A 107 -10.05 23.26 11.42
C ARG A 107 -9.10 22.79 12.51
N GLN A 108 -7.80 23.06 12.32
CA GLN A 108 -6.76 22.64 13.26
C GLN A 108 -6.90 23.29 14.65
N ASP A 109 -7.51 24.48 14.72
CA ASP A 109 -7.78 25.21 15.96
C ASP A 109 -9.00 24.69 16.74
N GLU A 110 -9.81 23.80 16.15
CA GLU A 110 -10.93 23.12 16.83
C GLU A 110 -10.49 21.89 17.64
N TRP A 111 -9.23 21.50 17.53
CA TRP A 111 -8.63 20.45 18.34
C TRP A 111 -8.24 21.00 19.72
N GLU A 112 -8.88 20.49 20.77
CA GLU A 112 -8.57 20.86 22.16
C GLU A 112 -7.32 20.13 22.68
N GLY A 113 -7.09 18.90 22.23
CA GLY A 113 -5.89 18.15 22.60
C GLY A 113 -4.63 18.73 21.98
N VAL A 114 -3.51 18.61 22.69
CA VAL A 114 -2.16 18.85 22.16
C VAL A 114 -1.48 17.53 21.83
N TRP A 115 -0.47 17.58 20.98
CA TRP A 115 0.38 16.40 20.72
C TRP A 115 1.17 16.04 21.96
N ILE A 116 1.06 14.78 22.40
CA ILE A 116 1.78 14.26 23.56
C ILE A 116 2.56 12.98 23.24
N GLY A 117 3.64 12.76 23.98
CA GLY A 117 4.47 11.56 23.92
C GLY A 117 5.44 11.47 25.10
N GLU A 118 6.37 10.51 25.07
CA GLU A 118 7.40 10.38 26.12
C GLU A 118 8.42 11.53 26.07
N LYS A 119 8.97 11.77 24.88
CA LYS A 119 9.87 12.88 24.54
C LYS A 119 10.02 12.99 23.03
N GLU A 120 10.50 14.14 22.55
CA GLU A 120 10.98 14.26 21.17
C GLU A 120 12.27 13.46 20.96
N ARG A 121 12.42 12.90 19.77
CA ARG A 121 13.63 12.23 19.33
C ARG A 121 14.76 13.24 19.29
N ASN A 122 15.80 12.98 20.07
CA ASN A 122 16.97 13.84 20.18
C ASN A 122 18.24 13.00 19.97
N VAL A 123 18.72 12.99 18.73
CA VAL A 123 19.91 12.24 18.32
C VAL A 123 20.99 13.17 17.79
N LEU A 124 22.25 12.85 18.05
CA LEU A 124 23.39 13.62 17.61
C LEU A 124 23.53 13.54 16.08
N SER A 125 23.73 14.69 15.45
CA SER A 125 24.22 14.73 14.07
C SER A 125 25.72 14.44 14.06
N LEU A 126 26.15 13.46 13.27
CA LEU A 126 27.56 13.12 13.06
C LEU A 126 28.31 14.15 12.18
N ALA A 127 27.65 15.20 11.69
CA ALA A 127 28.27 16.25 10.89
C ALA A 127 29.51 16.84 11.59
N GLY A 128 30.60 16.97 10.84
CA GLY A 128 31.90 17.46 11.32
C GLY A 128 32.78 16.42 12.01
N ALA A 129 32.31 15.18 12.21
CA ALA A 129 33.17 14.07 12.62
C ALA A 129 33.85 13.40 11.41
N ASN A 130 34.97 12.72 11.64
CA ASN A 130 35.68 11.99 10.59
C ASN A 130 35.51 10.48 10.77
N TRP A 131 35.35 9.76 9.68
CA TRP A 131 35.66 8.34 9.65
C TRP A 131 37.14 8.15 9.96
N ILE A 132 37.43 7.29 10.94
CA ILE A 132 38.79 6.95 11.35
C ILE A 132 38.99 5.44 11.30
N GLY A 133 40.18 5.01 10.90
CA GLY A 133 40.53 3.59 10.80
C GLY A 133 42.04 3.33 10.90
N MET A 134 42.44 2.09 10.60
CA MET A 134 43.85 1.74 10.42
C MET A 134 44.27 1.80 8.96
N SER A 135 45.45 2.37 8.69
CA SER A 135 46.07 2.39 7.35
C SER A 135 46.34 1.00 6.76
N SER A 136 46.45 -0.03 7.59
CA SER A 136 46.70 -1.42 7.18
C SER A 136 45.43 -2.20 6.80
N GLY A 137 44.23 -1.66 7.04
CA GLY A 137 42.95 -2.34 6.77
C GLY A 137 42.75 -3.63 7.58
N ALA A 138 42.84 -3.58 8.91
CA ALA A 138 42.66 -4.75 9.76
C ALA A 138 41.19 -5.25 9.78
N GLU A 139 40.96 -6.54 10.02
CA GLU A 139 39.60 -7.10 10.20
C GLU A 139 38.95 -6.69 11.52
N THR A 140 39.78 -6.47 12.54
CA THR A 140 39.37 -6.00 13.86
C THR A 140 40.31 -4.88 14.29
N SER A 141 39.73 -3.77 14.73
CA SER A 141 40.43 -2.56 15.15
C SER A 141 39.93 -2.12 16.51
N TYR A 142 40.86 -1.73 17.38
CA TYR A 142 40.63 -1.30 18.76
C TYR A 142 40.97 0.18 18.86
N PHE A 143 40.00 1.03 19.18
CA PHE A 143 40.16 2.48 19.26
C PHE A 143 40.07 2.96 20.70
N ARG A 144 40.88 3.96 21.06
CA ARG A 144 40.87 4.56 22.40
C ARG A 144 40.98 6.08 22.33
N LYS A 145 40.24 6.75 23.21
CA LYS A 145 40.32 8.19 23.43
C LYS A 145 40.03 8.54 24.89
N ARG A 146 41.04 9.09 25.56
CA ARG A 146 40.85 9.74 26.87
C ARG A 146 40.09 11.04 26.68
N LEU A 147 39.06 11.24 27.49
CA LEU A 147 38.35 12.52 27.54
C LEU A 147 39.24 13.55 28.23
N PRO A 148 39.27 14.81 27.75
CA PRO A 148 40.01 15.85 28.45
C PRO A 148 39.44 16.02 29.86
N VAL A 149 40.34 16.21 30.85
CA VAL A 149 39.93 16.55 32.21
C VAL A 149 39.14 17.85 32.14
N ALA A 150 37.89 17.82 32.56
CA ALA A 150 37.02 18.96 32.41
C ALA A 150 37.30 19.99 33.52
N ASP A 151 37.61 21.23 33.12
CA ASP A 151 37.71 22.37 34.05
C ASP A 151 36.36 22.72 34.71
N LYS A 152 35.28 22.09 34.25
CA LYS A 152 33.89 22.30 34.66
C LYS A 152 33.22 20.96 34.92
N ALA A 153 32.32 20.92 35.90
CA ALA A 153 31.52 19.73 36.17
C ALA A 153 30.65 19.37 34.95
N ILE A 154 30.71 18.11 34.53
CA ILE A 154 29.89 17.56 33.45
C ILE A 154 28.48 17.30 34.01
N LYS A 155 27.48 17.91 33.38
CA LYS A 155 26.05 17.67 33.66
C LYS A 155 25.53 16.48 32.85
N ARG A 156 25.98 16.35 31.60
CA ARG A 156 25.56 15.28 30.69
C ARG A 156 26.63 14.98 29.65
N LEU A 157 26.83 13.70 29.33
CA LEU A 157 27.70 13.28 28.23
C LEU A 157 26.99 12.24 27.35
N THR A 158 26.90 12.56 26.06
CA THR A 158 26.25 11.70 25.07
C THR A 158 27.26 11.31 24.01
N ILE A 159 27.36 10.01 23.70
CA ILE A 159 28.24 9.47 22.68
C ILE A 159 27.39 8.92 21.56
N GLY A 160 27.55 9.46 20.36
CA GLY A 160 27.02 8.91 19.12
C GLY A 160 28.14 8.26 18.32
N LEU A 161 27.94 7.03 17.86
CA LEU A 161 28.93 6.33 17.05
C LEU A 161 28.32 5.39 16.02
N LYS A 162 29.12 5.13 15.00
CA LYS A 162 28.85 4.16 13.93
C LYS A 162 30.18 3.57 13.50
N GLY A 163 30.24 2.27 13.20
CA GLY A 163 31.37 1.72 12.47
C GLY A 163 30.97 0.84 11.31
N ASN A 164 31.95 0.37 10.56
CA ASN A 164 31.80 -0.38 9.33
C ASN A 164 32.48 -1.76 9.52
N ASP A 165 31.79 -2.81 9.98
CA ASP A 165 30.33 -2.99 10.04
C ASP A 165 29.75 -2.99 11.46
N THR A 166 30.52 -3.45 12.45
CA THR A 166 30.07 -3.50 13.85
C THR A 166 30.96 -2.68 14.77
N VAL A 167 30.36 -2.09 15.81
CA VAL A 167 31.06 -1.39 16.88
C VAL A 167 30.55 -1.79 18.24
N THR A 168 31.45 -2.09 19.17
CA THR A 168 31.15 -2.21 20.59
C THR A 168 31.73 -1.02 21.32
N LEU A 169 30.88 -0.28 22.05
CA LEU A 169 31.30 0.86 22.85
C LEU A 169 31.61 0.42 24.29
N TYR A 170 32.74 0.87 24.80
CA TYR A 170 33.15 0.79 26.20
C TYR A 170 33.37 2.19 26.75
N VAL A 171 32.89 2.42 27.98
CA VAL A 171 33.21 3.62 28.77
C VAL A 171 33.75 3.18 30.11
N ASN A 172 35.01 3.54 30.40
CA ASN A 172 35.70 3.12 31.63
C ASN A 172 35.60 1.60 31.88
N GLY A 173 35.88 0.79 30.86
CA GLY A 173 35.76 -0.68 30.93
C GLY A 173 34.33 -1.25 30.83
N THR A 174 33.31 -0.44 31.07
CA THR A 174 31.90 -0.89 31.01
C THR A 174 31.42 -0.98 29.57
N ILE A 175 30.98 -2.16 29.15
CA ILE A 175 30.35 -2.39 27.85
C ILE A 175 28.93 -1.81 27.81
N LEU A 176 28.64 -0.98 26.82
CA LEU A 176 27.32 -0.37 26.61
C LEU A 176 26.47 -1.11 25.57
N GLY A 177 27.11 -1.81 24.64
CA GLY A 177 26.44 -2.62 23.63
C GLY A 177 27.23 -2.70 22.33
N THR A 178 26.84 -3.65 21.49
CA THR A 178 27.36 -3.82 20.13
C THR A 178 26.30 -3.38 19.13
N GLN A 179 26.70 -2.55 18.17
CA GLN A 179 25.88 -2.06 17.07
C GLN A 179 26.36 -2.66 15.76
N ALA A 180 25.43 -2.99 14.86
CA ALA A 180 25.71 -3.70 13.61
C ALA A 180 24.76 -3.31 12.48
N TYR A 181 24.49 -2.01 12.25
CA TYR A 181 23.53 -1.59 11.22
C TYR A 181 24.19 -0.69 10.18
N ARG A 182 23.84 -0.84 8.89
CA ARG A 182 24.43 -0.09 7.76
C ARG A 182 24.12 1.41 7.81
N TYR A 183 22.84 1.76 7.96
CA TYR A 183 22.34 3.14 7.88
C TYR A 183 21.96 3.75 9.23
N THR A 184 22.01 2.95 10.30
CA THR A 184 21.85 3.50 11.65
C THR A 184 23.15 3.40 12.40
N GLY A 185 23.40 4.32 13.33
CA GLY A 185 24.41 4.20 14.38
C GLY A 185 23.72 4.07 15.74
N VAL A 186 24.50 4.13 16.82
CA VAL A 186 23.97 4.14 18.19
C VAL A 186 24.36 5.40 18.92
N GLN A 187 23.51 5.78 19.86
CA GLN A 187 23.71 6.87 20.78
C GLN A 187 23.46 6.38 22.20
N TYR A 188 24.40 6.70 23.10
CA TYR A 188 24.28 6.41 24.52
C TYR A 188 24.42 7.68 25.35
N ASP A 189 23.58 7.80 26.38
CA ASP A 189 23.82 8.71 27.50
C ASP A 189 24.66 8.00 28.54
N VAL A 190 25.92 8.38 28.67
CA VAL A 190 26.91 7.67 29.49
C VAL A 190 27.22 8.41 30.78
N THR A 191 26.41 9.43 31.12
CA THR A 191 26.65 10.34 32.24
C THR A 191 26.85 9.60 33.56
N LYS A 192 26.12 8.50 33.79
CA LYS A 192 26.21 7.68 35.02
C LYS A 192 27.45 6.78 35.11
N LEU A 193 28.19 6.63 34.01
CA LEU A 193 29.41 5.82 33.95
C LEU A 193 30.68 6.65 34.11
N LEU A 194 30.54 7.97 34.26
CA LEU A 194 31.67 8.88 34.35
C LEU A 194 32.29 8.86 35.75
N ASN A 195 33.62 8.82 35.79
CA ASN A 195 34.41 9.14 36.98
C ASN A 195 34.59 10.66 37.10
N SER A 196 34.83 11.15 38.31
CA SER A 196 35.01 12.58 38.60
C SER A 196 36.32 13.17 38.08
N GLU A 197 37.35 12.34 37.87
CA GLU A 197 38.70 12.79 37.50
C GLU A 197 39.02 12.51 36.02
N GLU A 198 39.06 11.25 35.61
CA GLU A 198 39.49 10.84 34.27
C GLU A 198 38.54 9.79 33.67
N ASN A 199 38.29 9.90 32.36
CA ASN A 199 37.37 9.06 31.64
C ASN A 199 37.95 8.60 30.30
N LEU A 200 37.62 7.38 29.90
CA LEU A 200 38.08 6.75 28.66
C LEU A 200 36.90 6.28 27.82
N ILE A 201 36.95 6.57 26.54
CA ILE A 201 36.13 5.94 25.50
C ILE A 201 36.99 4.91 24.78
N ALA A 202 36.50 3.68 24.70
CA ALA A 202 37.13 2.59 23.96
C ALA A 202 36.12 1.96 23.00
N ILE A 203 36.56 1.60 21.79
CA ILE A 203 35.68 1.06 20.74
C ILE A 203 36.34 -0.14 20.10
N LEU A 204 35.64 -1.26 20.09
CA LEU A 204 35.99 -2.41 19.27
C LEU A 204 35.23 -2.27 17.95
N ALA A 205 35.93 -2.23 16.83
CA ALA A 205 35.33 -2.26 15.50
C ALA A 205 35.69 -3.55 14.79
N GLN A 206 34.72 -4.18 14.15
CA GLN A 206 34.96 -5.36 13.33
C GLN A 206 34.35 -5.13 11.95
N ARG A 207 35.14 -5.39 10.90
CA ARG A 207 34.68 -5.32 9.52
C ARG A 207 34.35 -6.69 8.98
N THR A 208 33.42 -6.75 8.02
CA THR A 208 33.34 -7.91 7.12
C THR A 208 34.42 -7.79 6.03
N PRO A 209 34.84 -8.90 5.38
CA PRO A 209 35.87 -8.90 4.35
C PRO A 209 35.58 -7.98 3.14
N ALA A 210 34.32 -7.55 2.96
CA ALA A 210 33.85 -6.82 1.79
C ALA A 210 34.01 -5.29 1.88
N ARG A 211 34.47 -4.71 3.00
CA ARG A 211 34.40 -3.25 3.23
C ARG A 211 35.64 -2.64 3.91
N PRO A 212 35.90 -1.33 3.71
CA PRO A 212 36.98 -0.62 4.41
C PRO A 212 36.69 -0.46 5.90
N ASP A 213 37.70 -0.67 6.74
CA ASP A 213 37.68 -0.40 8.20
C ASP A 213 37.34 1.08 8.44
N GLY A 214 36.50 1.38 9.43
CA GLY A 214 36.12 2.75 9.75
C GLY A 214 35.14 2.87 10.89
N VAL A 215 35.42 3.78 11.83
CA VAL A 215 34.50 4.22 12.88
C VAL A 215 34.34 5.74 12.80
N ILE A 216 33.15 6.23 13.03
CA ILE A 216 32.86 7.64 13.24
C ILE A 216 32.20 7.83 14.61
N VAL A 217 32.65 8.84 15.35
CA VAL A 217 32.24 9.11 16.72
C VAL A 217 32.01 10.60 16.88
N LYS A 218 30.94 10.98 17.57
CA LYS A 218 30.74 12.31 18.07
C LYS A 218 30.27 12.26 19.51
N VAL A 219 30.95 13.02 20.35
CA VAL A 219 30.68 13.14 21.78
C VAL A 219 30.23 14.56 22.05
N LYS A 220 29.08 14.71 22.70
CA LYS A 220 28.57 16.00 23.16
C LYS A 220 28.62 16.04 24.67
N ILE A 221 29.22 17.10 25.21
CA ILE A 221 29.39 17.30 26.65
C ILE A 221 28.64 18.58 27.02
N GLU A 222 27.66 18.45 27.92
CA GLU A 222 26.95 19.56 28.56
C GLU A 222 27.52 19.76 29.96
N TYR A 223 27.95 20.98 30.27
CA TYR A 223 28.49 21.33 31.59
C TYR A 223 27.39 21.91 32.50
N SER A 224 27.62 21.85 33.81
CA SER A 224 26.67 22.35 34.82
C SER A 224 26.40 23.86 34.75
N ASP A 225 27.27 24.63 34.09
CA ASP A 225 27.08 26.08 33.84
C ASP A 225 26.28 26.38 32.55
N GLY A 226 25.81 25.34 31.84
CA GLY A 226 25.05 25.45 30.60
C GLY A 226 25.90 25.58 29.34
N THR A 227 27.23 25.69 29.45
CA THR A 227 28.11 25.64 28.28
C THR A 227 28.24 24.22 27.72
N MET A 228 28.61 24.08 26.44
CA MET A 228 28.76 22.78 25.79
C MET A 228 30.06 22.68 25.00
N SER A 229 30.62 21.47 24.94
CA SER A 229 31.75 21.13 24.07
C SER A 229 31.44 19.89 23.24
N THR A 230 32.24 19.67 22.20
CA THR A 230 32.10 18.50 21.32
C THR A 230 33.48 17.91 21.06
N LEU A 231 33.56 16.59 21.13
CA LEU A 231 34.73 15.82 20.69
C LEU A 231 34.30 14.94 19.52
N VAL A 232 35.15 14.82 18.52
CA VAL A 232 34.88 14.03 17.32
C VAL A 232 35.94 12.96 17.13
N SER A 233 35.64 11.96 16.31
CA SER A 233 36.65 11.08 15.72
C SER A 233 37.53 11.86 14.74
N ASP A 234 38.84 11.80 14.97
CA ASP A 234 39.90 12.45 14.21
C ASP A 234 41.23 11.71 14.42
N ASP A 235 42.33 12.27 13.90
CA ASP A 235 43.67 11.68 14.00
C ASP A 235 44.25 11.66 15.43
N SER A 236 43.56 12.23 16.43
CA SER A 236 44.00 12.25 17.82
C SER A 236 43.57 11.01 18.62
N TRP A 237 42.79 10.11 18.00
CA TRP A 237 42.44 8.81 18.54
C TRP A 237 43.61 7.82 18.39
N GLN A 238 43.75 6.91 19.34
CA GLN A 238 44.69 5.79 19.25
C GLN A 238 43.98 4.56 18.67
N VAL A 239 44.68 3.80 17.81
CA VAL A 239 44.16 2.58 17.19
C VAL A 239 45.19 1.44 17.20
N SER A 240 44.73 0.21 17.37
CA SER A 240 45.52 -1.03 17.25
C SER A 240 44.71 -2.13 16.55
N ASN A 241 45.38 -3.13 15.97
CA ASN A 241 44.76 -4.38 15.48
C ASN A 241 45.12 -5.59 16.35
N LYS A 242 45.73 -5.37 17.53
CA LYS A 242 46.08 -6.44 18.47
C LYS A 242 45.12 -6.42 19.65
N CYS A 243 44.44 -7.53 19.89
CA CYS A 243 43.71 -7.75 21.13
C CYS A 243 44.74 -7.95 22.26
N VAL A 244 44.80 -7.01 23.19
CA VAL A 244 45.59 -7.13 24.42
C VAL A 244 44.61 -7.09 25.59
N ASP A 245 44.86 -7.88 26.63
CA ASP A 245 44.01 -7.87 27.82
C ASP A 245 43.89 -6.47 28.41
N ASP A 246 42.70 -6.16 28.94
CA ASP A 246 42.36 -4.89 29.60
C ASP A 246 42.52 -3.64 28.73
N TRP A 247 42.63 -3.77 27.41
CA TRP A 247 42.76 -2.64 26.48
C TRP A 247 41.59 -1.65 26.55
N GLN A 248 40.46 -1.98 27.17
CA GLN A 248 39.30 -1.09 27.36
C GLN A 248 39.33 -0.33 28.70
N GLU A 249 40.28 -0.65 29.58
CA GLU A 249 40.36 -0.10 30.93
C GLU A 249 41.13 1.22 30.98
N LEU A 250 40.80 2.07 31.95
CA LEU A 250 41.43 3.38 32.16
C LEU A 250 42.91 3.26 32.55
N SER A 251 43.26 2.20 33.30
CA SER A 251 44.62 1.90 33.76
C SER A 251 45.56 1.43 32.65
N PHE A 252 45.03 1.05 31.48
CA PHE A 252 45.83 0.59 30.35
C PHE A 252 46.64 1.75 29.74
N VAL A 253 47.91 1.46 29.44
CA VAL A 253 48.86 2.41 28.84
C VAL A 253 49.24 1.92 27.44
N GLU A 254 48.99 2.76 26.43
CA GLU A 254 49.29 2.46 25.04
C GLU A 254 50.82 2.33 24.82
N LYS A 255 51.27 1.18 24.32
CA LYS A 255 52.70 0.95 23.99
C LYS A 255 53.02 1.40 22.57
N ALA A 256 54.10 2.18 22.44
CA ALA A 256 54.61 2.61 21.14
C ALA A 256 54.95 1.41 20.25
N GLY A 257 54.44 1.41 19.01
CA GLY A 257 54.61 0.31 18.04
C GLY A 257 53.51 -0.76 18.10
N GLU A 258 52.69 -0.80 19.15
CA GLU A 258 51.45 -1.61 19.23
C GLU A 258 50.20 -0.76 18.99
N TRP A 259 50.23 0.50 19.39
CA TRP A 259 49.20 1.51 19.14
C TRP A 259 49.75 2.65 18.29
N GLN A 260 48.92 3.20 17.40
CA GLN A 260 49.24 4.32 16.52
C GLN A 260 48.11 5.35 16.47
N ARG A 261 48.38 6.55 15.93
CA ARG A 261 47.33 7.54 15.64
C ARG A 261 46.39 6.99 14.56
N ALA A 262 45.09 7.20 14.74
CA ALA A 262 44.10 6.77 13.77
C ALA A 262 44.24 7.54 12.45
N THR A 263 44.00 6.87 11.33
CA THR A 263 44.01 7.49 10.00
C THR A 263 42.64 8.08 9.73
N GLN A 264 42.55 9.35 9.33
CA GLN A 264 41.30 9.94 8.85
C GLN A 264 41.01 9.45 7.44
N LEU A 265 39.84 8.84 7.26
CA LEU A 265 39.41 8.22 6.02
C LEU A 265 38.49 9.13 5.20
N GLY A 266 37.80 10.06 5.85
CA GLY A 266 36.92 11.05 5.22
C GLY A 266 36.00 11.74 6.24
N LEU A 267 35.42 12.88 5.88
CA LEU A 267 34.40 13.53 6.71
C LEU A 267 33.06 12.77 6.63
N PHE A 268 32.21 12.97 7.63
CA PHE A 268 30.79 12.61 7.51
C PHE A 268 30.18 13.25 6.25
N GLY A 269 29.47 12.47 5.42
CA GLY A 269 28.92 12.94 4.15
C GLY A 269 29.80 12.66 2.93
N GLU A 270 31.07 12.28 3.12
CA GLU A 270 32.01 12.03 2.03
C GLU A 270 32.31 10.53 1.84
N GLY A 271 32.91 10.21 0.69
CA GLY A 271 33.36 8.85 0.37
C GLY A 271 32.21 7.85 0.22
N GLU A 272 32.51 6.57 0.46
CA GLU A 272 31.56 5.46 0.28
C GLU A 272 30.47 5.41 1.37
N TRP A 273 30.59 6.19 2.44
CA TRP A 273 29.68 6.18 3.59
C TRP A 273 28.53 7.19 3.49
N GLY A 274 28.71 8.28 2.74
CA GLY A 274 27.70 9.33 2.56
C GLY A 274 27.23 9.98 3.87
N ASP A 275 26.06 10.63 3.82
CA ASP A 275 25.40 11.31 4.95
C ASP A 275 24.14 10.58 5.45
N ASN A 276 23.83 9.42 4.84
CA ASN A 276 22.61 8.66 5.09
C ASN A 276 22.69 7.80 6.35
N ILE A 277 23.03 8.42 7.49
CA ILE A 277 23.23 7.73 8.78
C ILE A 277 22.40 8.40 9.87
N SER A 278 21.60 7.60 10.58
CA SER A 278 20.75 8.04 11.68
C SER A 278 21.12 7.33 12.98
N LEU A 279 21.38 8.04 14.07
CA LEU A 279 21.69 7.37 15.35
C LEU A 279 20.43 6.89 16.06
N GLU A 280 20.52 5.77 16.79
CA GLU A 280 19.46 5.25 17.65
C GLU A 280 19.83 5.33 19.13
N SER A 281 18.89 5.74 19.99
CA SER A 281 19.06 5.64 21.45
C SER A 281 18.37 4.39 22.00
N GLU A 282 18.86 3.88 23.12
CA GLU A 282 18.25 2.75 23.81
C GLU A 282 16.77 3.02 24.14
N GLY A 283 15.91 2.02 23.91
CA GLY A 283 14.46 2.10 24.17
C GLY A 283 13.63 2.85 23.13
N ASN A 284 14.25 3.47 22.10
CA ASN A 284 13.52 4.23 21.07
C ASN A 284 12.57 3.41 20.18
N ARG A 285 12.52 2.08 20.35
CA ARG A 285 11.67 1.18 19.57
C ARG A 285 10.63 0.41 20.40
N ALA A 286 10.59 0.62 21.72
CA ALA A 286 9.53 0.06 22.56
C ALA A 286 8.18 0.70 22.23
N ALA A 287 7.09 -0.04 22.39
CA ALA A 287 5.76 0.55 22.27
C ALA A 287 5.51 1.55 23.40
N VAL A 288 4.92 2.69 23.07
CA VAL A 288 4.64 3.76 24.05
C VAL A 288 3.19 3.61 24.53
N ARG A 289 2.98 3.53 25.84
CA ARG A 289 1.63 3.53 26.43
C ARG A 289 1.32 4.89 27.04
N LEU A 290 0.15 5.42 26.73
CA LEU A 290 -0.41 6.66 27.28
C LEU A 290 -1.75 6.34 27.94
N ARG A 291 -2.00 6.84 29.15
CA ARG A 291 -3.30 6.67 29.82
C ARG A 291 -3.77 7.93 30.53
N LYS A 292 -5.09 8.06 30.66
CA LYS A 292 -5.74 9.05 31.53
C LYS A 292 -7.00 8.46 32.17
N VAL A 293 -7.17 8.74 33.46
CA VAL A 293 -8.43 8.51 34.16
C VAL A 293 -9.27 9.78 34.05
N PHE A 294 -10.55 9.62 33.74
CA PHE A 294 -11.53 10.71 33.69
C PHE A 294 -12.83 10.28 34.36
N HIS A 295 -13.69 11.24 34.67
CA HIS A 295 -14.88 10.98 35.46
C HIS A 295 -16.13 11.55 34.80
N THR A 296 -17.20 10.76 34.74
CA THR A 296 -18.48 11.17 34.15
C THR A 296 -19.59 11.09 35.21
N THR A 297 -20.20 12.23 35.55
CA THR A 297 -21.24 12.28 36.60
C THR A 297 -22.65 12.22 36.05
N LYS A 298 -22.82 12.63 34.79
CA LYS A 298 -24.11 12.79 34.11
C LYS A 298 -24.42 11.59 33.23
N GLU A 299 -25.70 11.45 32.89
CA GLU A 299 -26.16 10.45 31.92
C GLU A 299 -25.70 10.82 30.51
N LEU A 300 -25.03 9.89 29.84
CA LEU A 300 -24.44 10.07 28.52
C LEU A 300 -25.50 9.82 27.45
N ASN A 301 -25.59 10.72 26.48
CA ASN A 301 -26.39 10.57 25.27
C ASN A 301 -25.57 10.00 24.11
N ALA A 302 -24.34 10.48 23.92
CA ALA A 302 -23.41 9.98 22.90
C ALA A 302 -21.95 10.29 23.28
N ALA A 303 -21.00 9.50 22.76
CA ALA A 303 -19.59 9.84 22.85
C ALA A 303 -18.83 9.47 21.57
N TYR A 304 -17.96 10.38 21.13
CA TYR A 304 -17.14 10.20 19.94
C TYR A 304 -15.69 10.50 20.25
N VAL A 305 -14.77 9.71 19.71
CA VAL A 305 -13.34 9.95 19.86
C VAL A 305 -12.68 10.15 18.50
N SER A 306 -12.00 11.28 18.32
CA SER A 306 -11.15 11.57 17.17
C SER A 306 -9.69 11.48 17.61
N ILE A 307 -8.91 10.60 16.98
CA ILE A 307 -7.52 10.29 17.37
C ILE A 307 -6.59 10.21 16.16
N CYS A 308 -5.39 10.73 16.32
CA CYS A 308 -4.23 10.38 15.53
C CYS A 308 -3.09 9.95 16.46
N GLY A 309 -2.56 8.75 16.27
CA GLY A 309 -1.31 8.30 16.88
C GLY A 309 -0.30 7.97 15.78
N LEU A 310 0.85 8.62 15.80
CA LEU A 310 1.86 8.50 14.75
C LEU A 310 2.78 7.32 14.99
N GLY A 311 3.07 6.62 13.90
CA GLY A 311 3.49 5.24 13.90
C GLY A 311 2.25 4.38 13.73
N PHE A 312 1.85 3.67 14.77
CA PHE A 312 0.50 3.12 14.87
C PHE A 312 -0.11 3.40 16.24
N PHE A 313 -1.43 3.32 16.38
CA PHE A 313 -2.15 3.35 17.64
C PHE A 313 -3.12 2.18 17.76
N ASP A 314 -3.35 1.83 19.01
CA ASP A 314 -4.42 0.97 19.49
C ASP A 314 -5.09 1.68 20.67
N LEU A 315 -6.41 1.83 20.59
CA LEU A 315 -7.18 2.68 21.49
C LEU A 315 -8.18 1.85 22.28
N THR A 316 -8.13 2.00 23.60
CA THR A 316 -9.03 1.32 24.51
C THR A 316 -9.72 2.29 25.45
N ILE A 317 -10.96 1.98 25.82
CA ILE A 317 -11.71 2.65 26.89
C ILE A 317 -12.21 1.56 27.84
N ASN A 318 -11.89 1.69 29.13
CA ASN A 318 -12.27 0.73 30.17
C ASN A 318 -11.88 -0.71 29.81
N GLY A 319 -10.64 -0.89 29.32
CA GLY A 319 -10.10 -2.19 28.93
C GLY A 319 -10.63 -2.77 27.62
N GLN A 320 -11.59 -2.11 26.95
CA GLN A 320 -12.20 -2.58 25.70
C GLN A 320 -11.68 -1.80 24.49
N GLN A 321 -11.42 -2.51 23.39
CA GLN A 321 -11.04 -1.89 22.11
C GLN A 321 -12.18 -1.06 21.52
N VAL A 322 -11.86 0.06 20.89
CA VAL A 322 -12.88 0.93 20.25
C VAL A 322 -13.43 0.36 18.94
N ASP A 323 -12.63 -0.41 18.21
CA ASP A 323 -13.06 -1.26 17.09
C ASP A 323 -12.07 -2.42 16.90
N ASN A 324 -12.30 -3.29 15.91
CA ASN A 324 -11.41 -4.42 15.58
C ASN A 324 -10.41 -4.11 14.46
N SER A 325 -10.04 -2.84 14.25
CA SER A 325 -9.03 -2.49 13.26
C SER A 325 -7.62 -2.57 13.85
N VAL A 326 -6.63 -2.78 12.99
CA VAL A 326 -5.22 -2.90 13.38
C VAL A 326 -4.36 -1.94 12.55
N MET A 327 -3.15 -1.62 13.05
CA MET A 327 -2.18 -0.77 12.35
C MET A 327 -2.76 0.60 11.92
N ASN A 328 -3.37 1.32 12.86
CA ASN A 328 -3.99 2.63 12.62
C ASN A 328 -3.06 3.79 12.96
N PRO A 329 -3.14 4.97 12.31
CA PRO A 329 -3.76 5.22 11.02
C PRO A 329 -2.81 4.76 9.91
N PHE A 330 -3.16 5.03 8.65
CA PHE A 330 -2.24 4.76 7.55
C PHE A 330 -1.09 5.74 7.43
N ASN A 331 -0.05 5.26 6.74
CA ASN A 331 1.07 6.06 6.32
C ASN A 331 0.59 7.19 5.41
N SER A 332 1.19 8.34 5.62
CA SER A 332 0.99 9.55 4.82
C SER A 332 2.36 10.19 4.62
N GLN A 333 2.42 11.25 3.82
CA GLN A 333 3.61 12.08 3.78
C GLN A 333 3.68 12.88 5.09
N PHE A 334 4.26 12.29 6.15
CA PHE A 334 4.11 12.72 7.54
C PHE A 334 4.56 14.17 7.83
N ASP A 335 5.37 14.78 6.96
CA ASP A 335 5.78 16.19 7.03
C ASP A 335 4.92 17.14 6.19
N ARG A 336 3.83 16.63 5.61
CA ARG A 336 2.82 17.38 4.85
C ARG A 336 1.43 17.21 5.43
N ARG A 337 1.10 15.99 5.86
CA ARG A 337 -0.21 15.63 6.40
C ARG A 337 -0.13 14.40 7.28
N VAL A 338 -1.00 14.33 8.28
CA VAL A 338 -1.21 13.14 9.12
C VAL A 338 -2.69 12.81 9.23
N LEU A 339 -3.03 11.53 9.36
CA LEU A 339 -4.40 11.04 9.28
C LEU A 339 -4.99 10.75 10.66
N TYR A 340 -6.22 11.20 10.91
CA TYR A 340 -6.98 10.85 12.11
C TYR A 340 -8.20 9.99 11.77
N ARG A 341 -8.68 9.22 12.74
CA ARG A 341 -9.92 8.44 12.67
C ARG A 341 -10.88 8.87 13.75
N THR A 342 -12.18 8.68 13.51
CA THR A 342 -13.25 8.95 14.46
C THR A 342 -14.06 7.68 14.75
N PHE A 343 -14.36 7.43 16.02
CA PHE A 343 -15.11 6.26 16.48
C PHE A 343 -16.28 6.69 17.36
N ASP A 344 -17.38 5.95 17.30
CA ASP A 344 -18.47 6.01 18.29
C ASP A 344 -18.09 5.11 19.47
N VAL A 345 -18.03 5.68 20.66
CA VAL A 345 -17.59 5.01 21.89
C VAL A 345 -18.59 5.17 23.02
N GLY A 346 -19.83 5.57 22.72
CA GLY A 346 -20.88 5.78 23.72
C GLY A 346 -21.07 4.58 24.64
N ASN A 347 -21.04 3.37 24.08
CA ASN A 347 -21.25 2.12 24.81
C ASN A 347 -20.05 1.68 25.67
N LEU A 348 -18.88 2.32 25.53
CA LEU A 348 -17.67 1.98 26.28
C LEU A 348 -17.48 2.87 27.51
N VAL A 349 -18.11 4.03 27.53
CA VAL A 349 -18.04 4.99 28.65
C VAL A 349 -19.11 4.64 29.67
N GLN A 350 -18.70 4.46 30.93
CA GLN A 350 -19.59 4.19 32.05
C GLN A 350 -19.78 5.44 32.91
N LYS A 351 -20.81 5.46 33.75
CA LYS A 351 -20.96 6.49 34.79
C LYS A 351 -19.91 6.29 35.88
N GLY A 352 -19.25 7.37 36.30
CA GLY A 352 -18.23 7.36 37.33
C GLY A 352 -16.82 7.40 36.73
N GLU A 353 -15.89 6.65 37.32
CA GLU A 353 -14.50 6.61 36.85
C GLU A 353 -14.38 5.78 35.57
N ASN A 354 -13.62 6.33 34.62
CA ASN A 354 -13.30 5.72 33.34
C ASN A 354 -11.79 5.84 33.09
N ALA A 355 -11.24 4.95 32.28
CA ALA A 355 -9.88 5.09 31.76
C ALA A 355 -9.89 5.01 30.24
N ILE A 356 -9.04 5.83 29.63
CA ILE A 356 -8.69 5.77 28.22
C ILE A 356 -7.21 5.44 28.10
N GLY A 357 -6.88 4.46 27.25
CA GLY A 357 -5.53 3.97 27.03
C GLY A 357 -5.18 3.96 25.54
N ILE A 358 -4.02 4.53 25.19
CA ILE A 358 -3.45 4.52 23.84
C ILE A 358 -2.12 3.77 23.92
N GLU A 359 -1.95 2.71 23.13
CA GLU A 359 -0.64 2.11 22.90
C GLU A 359 -0.17 2.47 21.48
N LEU A 360 1.10 2.87 21.35
CA LEU A 360 1.68 3.35 20.10
C LEU A 360 2.81 2.44 19.61
N GLY A 361 2.71 2.01 18.36
CA GLY A 361 3.78 1.36 17.61
C GLY A 361 4.60 2.35 16.79
N ASN A 362 5.74 1.93 16.24
CA ASN A 362 6.64 2.78 15.47
C ASN A 362 6.15 3.06 14.05
N GLY A 363 5.55 2.05 13.38
CA GLY A 363 5.16 2.11 11.97
C GLY A 363 6.26 2.68 11.06
N PHE A 364 5.89 3.25 9.92
CA PHE A 364 6.84 3.99 9.07
C PHE A 364 7.23 5.38 9.61
N TYR A 365 6.53 5.88 10.62
CA TYR A 365 6.86 7.16 11.25
C TYR A 365 8.21 7.11 11.98
N ASN A 366 8.55 5.96 12.58
CA ASN A 366 9.81 5.72 13.27
C ASN A 366 10.54 4.46 12.77
N GLU A 367 10.49 4.16 11.47
CA GLU A 367 11.12 2.97 10.88
C GLU A 367 12.62 3.14 10.65
N ILE A 368 13.36 2.04 10.76
CA ILE A 368 14.81 1.95 10.58
C ILE A 368 15.21 0.96 9.47
N GLY A 369 14.23 0.39 8.75
CA GLY A 369 14.46 -0.52 7.64
C GLY A 369 15.51 -0.01 6.66
N GLY A 370 16.35 -0.91 6.16
CA GLY A 370 17.58 -0.60 5.41
C GLY A 370 17.39 -0.16 3.96
N VAL A 371 16.20 0.30 3.58
CA VAL A 371 15.83 0.64 2.20
C VAL A 371 15.06 1.95 2.15
N TRP A 372 15.11 2.62 1.00
CA TRP A 372 14.38 3.86 0.67
C TRP A 372 14.46 4.98 1.71
N ASN A 373 15.60 5.09 2.40
CA ASN A 373 15.92 6.18 3.33
C ASN A 373 14.99 6.32 4.55
N TRP A 374 14.23 5.29 4.94
CA TRP A 374 13.34 5.37 6.12
C TRP A 374 14.08 5.76 7.41
N ALA A 375 15.26 5.17 7.63
CA ALA A 375 16.08 5.44 8.81
C ALA A 375 16.46 6.92 8.97
N THR A 376 16.54 7.67 7.86
CA THR A 376 16.95 9.07 7.78
C THR A 376 15.83 10.01 7.35
N ALA A 377 14.58 9.53 7.30
CA ALA A 377 13.45 10.35 6.91
C ALA A 377 13.35 11.63 7.77
N SER A 378 13.08 12.76 7.11
CA SER A 378 13.10 14.09 7.75
C SER A 378 12.03 14.28 8.83
N TRP A 379 10.95 13.51 8.80
CA TRP A 379 9.87 13.52 9.80
C TRP A 379 10.09 12.57 10.96
N ARG A 380 11.13 11.72 10.89
CA ARG A 380 11.29 10.60 11.81
C ARG A 380 11.45 11.07 13.25
N ASP A 381 10.54 10.61 14.12
CA ASP A 381 10.47 11.01 15.52
C ASP A 381 9.87 9.86 16.37
N ASN A 382 9.91 9.98 17.69
CA ASN A 382 9.27 9.03 18.59
C ASN A 382 7.73 9.04 18.40
N PRO A 383 7.05 7.89 18.59
CA PRO A 383 5.60 7.83 18.53
C PRO A 383 4.93 8.85 19.46
N LYS A 384 3.86 9.48 18.96
CA LYS A 384 3.12 10.56 19.64
C LYS A 384 1.64 10.52 19.26
N ALA A 385 0.78 11.08 20.10
CA ALA A 385 -0.66 11.09 19.85
C ALA A 385 -1.30 12.45 20.10
N ARG A 386 -2.42 12.70 19.41
CA ARG A 386 -3.36 13.79 19.67
C ARG A 386 -4.77 13.22 19.61
N LEU A 387 -5.61 13.55 20.60
CA LEU A 387 -6.96 13.03 20.72
C LEU A 387 -7.92 14.03 21.35
N ASN A 388 -9.17 14.01 20.88
CA ASN A 388 -10.34 14.54 21.57
C ASN A 388 -11.36 13.40 21.78
N LEU A 389 -11.78 13.17 23.02
CA LEU A 389 -12.95 12.37 23.37
C LEU A 389 -14.08 13.33 23.76
N GLU A 390 -15.10 13.42 22.92
CA GLU A 390 -16.25 14.30 23.09
C GLU A 390 -17.40 13.52 23.74
N LEU A 391 -17.90 14.04 24.86
CA LEU A 391 -18.99 13.47 25.65
C LEU A 391 -20.20 14.40 25.55
N TYR A 392 -21.33 13.87 25.11
CA TYR A 392 -22.60 14.60 25.02
C TYR A 392 -23.58 14.01 26.01
N TYR A 393 -24.15 14.82 26.91
CA TYR A 393 -25.02 14.37 28.00
C TYR A 393 -26.50 14.60 27.69
N SER A 394 -27.37 13.83 28.34
CA SER A 394 -28.83 13.90 28.15
C SER A 394 -29.45 15.23 28.61
N ASP A 395 -28.74 16.03 29.40
CA ASP A 395 -29.15 17.39 29.80
C ASP A 395 -28.79 18.48 28.78
N GLY A 396 -28.18 18.10 27.64
CA GLY A 396 -27.76 18.99 26.57
C GLY A 396 -26.37 19.62 26.75
N SER A 397 -25.68 19.34 27.87
CA SER A 397 -24.28 19.77 28.05
C SER A 397 -23.29 18.80 27.39
N SER A 398 -22.05 19.27 27.17
CA SER A 398 -20.96 18.45 26.65
C SER A 398 -19.64 18.71 27.36
N GLU A 399 -18.72 17.75 27.29
CA GLU A 399 -17.36 17.80 27.84
C GLU A 399 -16.38 17.17 26.84
N THR A 400 -15.14 17.67 26.78
CA THR A 400 -14.07 17.05 25.99
C THR A 400 -12.94 16.58 26.91
N VAL A 401 -12.60 15.29 26.84
CA VAL A 401 -11.39 14.74 27.43
C VAL A 401 -10.30 14.72 26.35
N ALA A 402 -9.30 15.59 26.50
CA ALA A 402 -8.29 15.83 25.48
C ALA A 402 -6.88 15.38 25.91
N THR A 403 -5.98 15.15 24.94
CA THR A 403 -4.56 14.92 25.19
C THR A 403 -3.88 16.17 25.73
N ASP A 404 -3.21 16.04 26.88
CA ASP A 404 -2.47 17.10 27.57
C ASP A 404 -1.37 16.51 28.46
N GLU A 405 -0.59 17.35 29.14
CA GLU A 405 0.50 16.92 30.02
C GLU A 405 0.02 16.25 31.33
N SER A 406 -1.30 16.17 31.56
CA SER A 406 -1.86 15.41 32.69
C SER A 406 -1.92 13.91 32.40
N TRP A 407 -1.76 13.49 31.14
CA TRP A 407 -1.67 12.08 30.78
C TRP A 407 -0.42 11.44 31.35
N LYS A 408 -0.48 10.14 31.59
CA LYS A 408 0.66 9.34 32.03
C LYS A 408 1.23 8.55 30.87
N VAL A 409 2.55 8.41 30.82
CA VAL A 409 3.30 7.70 29.78
C VAL A 409 4.23 6.64 30.37
N SER A 410 4.35 5.51 29.68
CA SER A 410 5.30 4.44 29.98
C SER A 410 5.81 3.78 28.70
N THR A 411 7.11 3.48 28.65
CA THR A 411 7.75 2.65 27.62
C THR A 411 8.20 1.29 28.16
N ASP A 412 7.87 0.97 29.42
CA ASP A 412 8.21 -0.31 30.07
C ASP A 412 7.08 -1.34 29.90
N GLY A 413 6.48 -1.37 28.71
CA GLY A 413 5.48 -2.37 28.32
C GLY A 413 6.10 -3.66 27.79
N PRO A 414 5.27 -4.66 27.45
CA PRO A 414 5.75 -5.95 26.95
C PRO A 414 6.33 -5.88 25.53
N ILE A 415 5.85 -4.99 24.66
CA ILE A 415 6.44 -4.79 23.32
C ILE A 415 7.69 -3.92 23.48
N THR A 416 8.84 -4.58 23.59
CA THR A 416 10.15 -3.92 23.81
C THR A 416 10.80 -3.43 22.52
N ASP A 417 10.38 -3.97 21.39
CA ASP A 417 10.84 -3.63 20.06
C ASP A 417 9.73 -3.90 19.04
N ASN A 418 9.46 -2.98 18.13
CA ASN A 418 8.60 -3.23 16.98
C ASN A 418 9.11 -2.48 15.74
N SER A 419 9.07 -3.15 14.60
CA SER A 419 9.39 -2.61 13.27
C SER A 419 8.47 -3.25 12.24
N TYR A 420 8.05 -2.46 11.26
CA TYR A 420 7.17 -2.89 10.19
C TYR A 420 7.84 -3.95 9.28
N TYR A 421 9.16 -3.88 9.12
CA TYR A 421 9.95 -4.85 8.36
C TYR A 421 10.41 -6.04 9.19
N TYR A 422 10.97 -5.77 10.38
CA TYR A 422 11.69 -6.79 11.13
C TYR A 422 10.78 -7.65 12.00
N GLY A 423 9.63 -7.15 12.46
CA GLY A 423 8.76 -7.84 13.42
C GLY A 423 8.83 -7.25 14.82
N GLU A 424 8.37 -8.01 15.81
CA GLU A 424 8.24 -7.58 17.21
C GLU A 424 9.06 -8.41 18.19
N ILE A 425 9.46 -7.80 19.30
CA ILE A 425 9.96 -8.50 20.49
C ILE A 425 9.01 -8.21 21.65
N TYR A 426 8.30 -9.26 22.08
CA TYR A 426 7.36 -9.22 23.19
C TYR A 426 7.93 -9.95 24.40
N ASP A 427 8.10 -9.24 25.52
CA ASP A 427 8.50 -9.78 26.80
C ASP A 427 7.30 -9.88 27.75
N ALA A 428 6.73 -11.08 27.89
CA ALA A 428 5.55 -11.31 28.70
C ALA A 428 5.78 -11.05 30.20
N ARG A 429 7.04 -11.04 30.66
CA ARG A 429 7.40 -10.72 32.05
C ARG A 429 7.14 -9.25 32.38
N LYS A 430 6.99 -8.39 31.36
CA LYS A 430 6.69 -6.96 31.47
C LYS A 430 5.22 -6.62 31.29
N GLU A 431 4.33 -7.62 31.24
CA GLU A 431 2.90 -7.36 31.09
C GLU A 431 2.34 -6.52 32.24
N GLN A 432 1.83 -5.35 31.89
CA GLN A 432 1.06 -4.50 32.79
C GLN A 432 -0.42 -4.84 32.61
N ARG A 433 -0.88 -5.89 33.31
CA ARG A 433 -2.27 -6.33 33.24
C ARG A 433 -3.23 -5.20 33.61
N ASP A 434 -4.31 -5.06 32.85
CA ASP A 434 -5.40 -4.11 33.13
C ASP A 434 -4.96 -2.62 33.18
N TRP A 435 -3.82 -2.25 32.57
CA TRP A 435 -3.25 -0.89 32.60
C TRP A 435 -4.20 0.20 32.08
N ASN A 436 -5.12 -0.19 31.21
CA ASN A 436 -6.14 0.62 30.57
C ASN A 436 -7.50 0.61 31.29
N ASN A 437 -7.54 0.11 32.54
CA ASN A 437 -8.69 0.24 33.44
C ASN A 437 -8.46 1.37 34.47
N ALA A 438 -9.56 1.94 35.00
CA ALA A 438 -9.49 3.05 35.96
C ALA A 438 -8.77 2.69 37.26
N SER A 439 -8.89 1.44 37.71
CA SER A 439 -8.31 0.94 38.97
C SER A 439 -6.80 0.65 38.92
N TYR A 440 -6.14 0.83 37.78
CA TYR A 440 -4.71 0.53 37.64
C TYR A 440 -3.84 1.56 38.39
N ASP A 441 -2.85 1.07 39.14
CA ASP A 441 -1.84 1.89 39.82
C ASP A 441 -0.75 2.32 38.84
N ASP A 442 -0.84 3.55 38.35
CA ASP A 442 0.13 4.18 37.46
C ASP A 442 1.16 5.07 38.19
N SER A 443 1.34 4.89 39.50
CA SER A 443 2.28 5.71 40.29
C SER A 443 3.74 5.65 39.81
N LYS A 444 4.12 4.56 39.12
CA LYS A 444 5.44 4.39 38.48
C LYS A 444 5.55 5.06 37.12
N TRP A 445 4.45 5.52 36.54
CA TRP A 445 4.43 6.16 35.23
C TRP A 445 4.73 7.66 35.37
N HIS A 446 5.34 8.22 34.34
CA HIS A 446 5.68 9.63 34.29
C HIS A 446 4.59 10.42 33.56
N PHE A 447 4.56 11.73 33.74
CA PHE A 447 3.67 12.58 32.95
C PHE A 447 4.15 12.64 31.50
N ALA A 448 3.20 12.59 30.57
CA ALA A 448 3.46 12.81 29.15
C ALA A 448 3.90 14.26 28.92
N LYS A 449 4.69 14.47 27.86
CA LYS A 449 5.14 15.80 27.47
C LYS A 449 4.37 16.29 26.27
N ALA A 450 4.08 17.59 26.22
CA ALA A 450 3.72 18.23 24.97
C ALA A 450 4.91 18.14 23.99
N VAL A 451 4.65 17.73 22.75
CA VAL A 451 5.67 17.56 21.70
C VAL A 451 5.28 18.32 20.45
N LYS A 452 6.26 18.59 19.58
CA LYS A 452 6.03 19.30 18.31
C LYS A 452 5.01 18.59 17.42
N GLU A 453 4.10 19.38 16.85
CA GLU A 453 3.16 18.98 15.79
C GLU A 453 3.92 18.56 14.52
N PRO A 454 3.63 17.38 13.95
CA PRO A 454 4.28 16.88 12.74
C PRO A 454 3.85 17.65 11.48
N ALA A 455 2.54 17.77 11.28
CA ALA A 455 1.85 18.31 10.12
C ALA A 455 0.33 18.43 10.43
N PRO A 456 -0.46 19.11 9.59
CA PRO A 456 -1.90 19.23 9.76
C PRO A 456 -2.64 17.88 9.70
N LEU A 457 -3.68 17.74 10.53
CA LEU A 457 -4.56 16.56 10.61
C LEU A 457 -5.63 16.57 9.51
N ARG A 458 -5.91 15.40 8.92
CA ARG A 458 -7.04 15.15 8.00
C ARG A 458 -7.71 13.82 8.30
N ALA A 459 -9.00 13.70 8.00
CA ALA A 459 -9.73 12.46 8.20
C ALA A 459 -9.20 11.37 7.25
N GLN A 460 -9.04 10.16 7.76
CA GLN A 460 -8.72 9.01 6.93
C GLN A 460 -9.96 8.57 6.14
N LEU A 461 -9.90 8.67 4.81
CA LEU A 461 -10.95 8.17 3.90
C LEU A 461 -10.75 6.69 3.52
N LYS A 462 -9.52 6.19 3.64
CA LYS A 462 -9.16 4.81 3.30
C LYS A 462 -9.76 3.82 4.32
N ALA A 463 -10.28 2.70 3.84
CA ALA A 463 -10.79 1.62 4.70
C ALA A 463 -9.68 1.07 5.62
N PRO A 464 -9.94 0.85 6.92
CA PRO A 464 -8.91 0.41 7.88
C PRO A 464 -8.40 -1.00 7.58
N VAL A 465 -7.25 -1.40 8.12
CA VAL A 465 -6.80 -2.80 8.06
C VAL A 465 -7.47 -3.60 9.17
N ARG A 466 -7.87 -4.83 8.88
CA ARG A 466 -8.47 -5.79 9.81
C ARG A 466 -7.92 -7.20 9.58
N GLU A 467 -8.12 -8.07 10.57
CA GLU A 467 -7.99 -9.53 10.42
C GLU A 467 -9.23 -10.04 9.63
N MET A 468 -9.11 -10.16 8.31
CA MET A 468 -10.25 -10.45 7.42
C MET A 468 -10.54 -11.95 7.28
N GLU A 469 -9.50 -12.78 7.37
CA GLU A 469 -9.62 -14.24 7.24
C GLU A 469 -8.67 -14.93 8.23
N SER A 470 -9.02 -16.15 8.64
CA SER A 470 -8.19 -16.98 9.51
C SER A 470 -8.14 -18.42 9.02
N PHE A 471 -6.97 -19.05 9.13
CA PHE A 471 -6.71 -20.39 8.62
C PHE A 471 -6.01 -21.26 9.66
N LYS A 472 -6.27 -22.56 9.60
CA LYS A 472 -5.43 -23.58 10.23
C LYS A 472 -4.28 -23.96 9.30
N PRO A 473 -3.12 -24.35 9.85
CA PRO A 473 -1.98 -24.76 9.04
C PRO A 473 -2.33 -25.98 8.18
N LYS A 474 -1.77 -26.05 6.98
CA LYS A 474 -1.89 -27.21 6.09
C LYS A 474 -1.10 -28.40 6.60
N ALA A 475 0.07 -28.13 7.17
CA ALA A 475 0.95 -29.15 7.74
C ALA A 475 1.84 -28.55 8.84
N ILE A 476 2.20 -29.38 9.81
CA ILE A 476 3.18 -29.10 10.85
C ILE A 476 4.23 -30.21 10.80
N GLN A 477 5.50 -29.83 10.62
CA GLN A 477 6.62 -30.75 10.53
C GLN A 477 7.69 -30.35 11.55
N ARG A 478 8.16 -31.31 12.35
CA ARG A 478 9.35 -31.09 13.21
C ARG A 478 10.61 -31.19 12.35
N LEU A 479 11.46 -30.16 12.38
CA LEU A 479 12.72 -30.11 11.62
C LEU A 479 13.91 -30.65 12.42
N ALA A 480 14.04 -30.19 13.67
CA ALA A 480 15.11 -30.57 14.60
C ALA A 480 14.59 -30.51 16.06
N ASP A 481 15.48 -30.64 17.04
CA ASP A 481 15.11 -30.39 18.44
C ASP A 481 14.64 -28.94 18.62
N LYS A 482 13.38 -28.78 19.06
CA LYS A 482 12.72 -27.49 19.33
C LYS A 482 12.53 -26.58 18.11
N SER A 483 12.45 -27.15 16.90
CA SER A 483 12.18 -26.40 15.66
C SER A 483 11.09 -27.07 14.83
N TYR A 484 10.11 -26.28 14.41
CA TYR A 484 8.96 -26.71 13.63
C TYR A 484 8.79 -25.86 12.37
N LEU A 485 8.51 -26.51 11.25
CA LEU A 485 8.02 -25.91 10.02
C LEU A 485 6.50 -26.01 9.97
N ILE A 486 5.86 -24.87 9.75
CA ILE A 486 4.42 -24.75 9.53
C ILE A 486 4.21 -24.36 8.07
N SER A 487 3.46 -25.17 7.33
CA SER A 487 3.03 -24.86 5.97
C SER A 487 1.63 -24.24 6.00
N GLY A 488 1.49 -23.05 5.45
CA GLY A 488 0.20 -22.40 5.21
C GLY A 488 -0.58 -23.05 4.07
N GLN A 489 -1.86 -22.73 3.97
CA GLN A 489 -2.72 -23.18 2.86
C GLN A 489 -2.33 -22.49 1.55
N GLU A 490 -1.89 -21.24 1.65
CA GLU A 490 -1.64 -20.31 0.56
C GLU A 490 -0.72 -19.17 1.04
N MET A 491 -0.29 -18.32 0.10
CA MET A 491 0.40 -17.06 0.38
C MET A 491 -0.53 -16.09 1.12
N VAL A 492 -0.09 -15.60 2.26
CA VAL A 492 -0.84 -14.70 3.14
C VAL A 492 0.03 -13.51 3.54
N ALA A 493 -0.55 -12.32 3.53
CA ALA A 493 -0.01 -11.17 4.26
C ALA A 493 -0.73 -11.02 5.61
N GLY A 494 0.01 -11.19 6.70
CA GLY A 494 -0.54 -11.11 8.05
C GLY A 494 0.38 -11.71 9.09
N TRP A 495 -0.17 -12.49 10.01
CA TRP A 495 0.59 -13.05 11.12
C TRP A 495 -0.01 -14.35 11.64
N LEU A 496 0.70 -14.96 12.57
CA LEU A 496 0.23 -16.12 13.32
C LEU A 496 -0.06 -15.71 14.77
N GLU A 497 -1.11 -16.27 15.32
CA GLU A 497 -1.32 -16.38 16.76
C GLU A 497 -0.83 -17.75 17.23
N LEU A 498 0.01 -17.74 18.27
CA LEU A 498 0.50 -18.94 18.93
C LEU A 498 -0.16 -19.04 20.31
N SER A 499 -0.90 -20.13 20.53
CA SER A 499 -1.68 -20.36 21.74
C SER A 499 -1.20 -21.59 22.51
N GLN A 500 -1.51 -21.60 23.81
CA GLN A 500 -1.16 -22.68 24.74
C GLN A 500 0.35 -22.91 24.88
N ILE A 501 1.12 -21.84 24.86
CA ILE A 501 2.56 -21.88 25.13
C ILE A 501 2.76 -22.26 26.61
N ASP A 502 3.51 -23.33 26.88
CA ASP A 502 3.76 -23.83 28.24
C ASP A 502 5.27 -24.02 28.45
N GLU A 503 5.98 -22.89 28.50
CA GLU A 503 7.43 -22.86 28.68
C GLU A 503 7.82 -22.16 29.99
N VAL A 504 9.04 -22.41 30.46
CA VAL A 504 9.56 -21.73 31.64
C VAL A 504 9.79 -20.24 31.38
N ALA A 505 9.71 -19.43 32.44
CA ALA A 505 9.94 -17.99 32.38
C ALA A 505 11.32 -17.67 31.76
N GLY A 506 11.36 -16.74 30.81
CA GLY A 506 12.57 -16.33 30.11
C GLY A 506 12.93 -17.17 28.89
N THR A 507 12.19 -18.25 28.59
CA THR A 507 12.32 -18.95 27.29
C THR A 507 11.96 -17.99 26.15
N GLU A 508 12.84 -17.87 25.16
CA GLU A 508 12.59 -17.14 23.92
C GLU A 508 12.06 -18.09 22.85
N ILE A 509 10.91 -17.75 22.28
CA ILE A 509 10.34 -18.39 21.10
C ILE A 509 10.53 -17.44 19.93
N THR A 510 11.14 -17.94 18.84
CA THR A 510 11.36 -17.18 17.61
C THR A 510 10.45 -17.69 16.50
N ILE A 511 9.73 -16.79 15.83
CA ILE A 511 8.80 -17.09 14.74
C ILE A 511 9.31 -16.38 13.49
N THR A 512 9.76 -17.14 12.50
CA THR A 512 10.33 -16.62 11.24
C THR A 512 9.40 -16.94 10.07
N TYR A 513 9.10 -15.93 9.25
CA TYR A 513 8.13 -16.02 8.16
C TYR A 513 8.83 -15.95 6.79
N GLY A 514 8.38 -16.75 5.82
CA GLY A 514 8.94 -16.71 4.46
C GLY A 514 8.02 -17.24 3.38
N GLN A 515 8.34 -16.89 2.12
CA GLN A 515 7.58 -17.26 0.93
C GLN A 515 8.02 -18.62 0.35
N SER A 516 9.25 -19.05 0.65
CA SER A 516 9.83 -20.28 0.12
C SER A 516 10.70 -20.98 1.18
N LEU A 517 11.17 -22.18 0.83
CA LEU A 517 12.05 -23.00 1.67
C LEU A 517 13.46 -23.08 1.07
N ASN A 518 14.46 -23.31 1.92
CA ASN A 518 15.79 -23.73 1.53
C ASN A 518 15.79 -25.22 1.14
N GLU A 519 16.88 -25.70 0.52
CA GLU A 519 17.03 -27.11 0.13
C GLU A 519 16.94 -28.09 1.32
N ASP A 520 17.31 -27.64 2.52
CA ASP A 520 17.25 -28.43 3.77
C ASP A 520 15.85 -28.45 4.43
N GLY A 521 14.86 -27.77 3.83
CA GLY A 521 13.49 -27.67 4.32
C GLY A 521 13.25 -26.58 5.38
N THR A 522 14.27 -25.80 5.75
CA THR A 522 14.08 -24.61 6.61
C THR A 522 13.43 -23.46 5.83
N VAL A 523 12.79 -22.52 6.53
CA VAL A 523 12.24 -21.32 5.89
C VAL A 523 13.39 -20.47 5.33
N LYS A 524 13.27 -20.06 4.06
CA LYS A 524 14.23 -19.14 3.45
C LYS A 524 14.10 -17.77 4.12
N ARG A 525 15.15 -17.38 4.85
CA ARG A 525 15.21 -16.13 5.61
C ARG A 525 15.78 -15.04 4.73
N TYR A 526 15.20 -13.85 4.79
CA TYR A 526 15.75 -12.67 4.13
C TYR A 526 16.48 -11.76 5.14
N GLY A 527 17.62 -11.22 4.74
CA GLY A 527 18.51 -10.42 5.58
C GLY A 527 19.47 -11.23 6.48
N GLY A 528 20.52 -10.58 7.00
CA GLY A 528 21.56 -11.23 7.84
C GLY A 528 22.69 -11.92 7.06
N ALA A 529 23.54 -12.68 7.77
CA ALA A 529 24.81 -13.24 7.26
C ALA A 529 24.67 -14.39 6.24
N ASP A 530 23.49 -15.01 6.16
CA ASP A 530 23.22 -16.20 5.33
C ASP A 530 22.36 -15.87 4.09
N GLY A 531 22.65 -14.73 3.47
CA GLY A 531 21.87 -14.04 2.45
C GLY A 531 21.18 -14.84 1.33
N GLU A 532 20.00 -14.37 0.95
CA GLU A 532 19.79 -13.76 -0.37
C GLU A 532 19.09 -12.40 -0.14
N ILE A 533 19.37 -11.38 -0.97
CA ILE A 533 19.04 -9.94 -0.76
C ILE A 533 19.86 -9.23 0.35
N ALA A 534 20.95 -9.84 0.82
CA ALA A 534 21.82 -9.29 1.87
C ALA A 534 22.37 -7.87 1.59
N PHE A 535 22.42 -7.38 0.35
CA PHE A 535 22.91 -6.02 0.09
C PHE A 535 22.02 -4.91 0.69
N TRP A 536 20.70 -5.08 0.62
CA TRP A 536 19.71 -4.10 1.04
C TRP A 536 19.34 -4.28 2.52
N TRP A 537 19.41 -5.53 3.02
CA TRP A 537 19.01 -5.92 4.38
C TRP A 537 20.09 -6.64 5.21
N PRO A 538 21.34 -6.15 5.28
CA PRO A 538 22.49 -6.98 5.66
C PRO A 538 22.55 -7.53 7.09
N HIS A 539 21.67 -7.17 8.03
CA HIS A 539 22.02 -7.31 9.46
C HIS A 539 20.93 -7.75 10.46
N ARG A 540 19.64 -7.85 10.09
CA ARG A 540 18.60 -8.51 10.90
C ARG A 540 17.71 -9.32 9.97
N TYR A 541 17.22 -10.46 10.43
CA TYR A 541 16.23 -11.22 9.69
C TYR A 541 14.96 -10.37 9.55
N LEU A 542 14.50 -10.25 8.31
CA LEU A 542 13.18 -9.70 8.00
C LEU A 542 12.11 -10.64 8.53
N GLN A 543 10.95 -10.07 8.88
CA GLN A 543 9.76 -10.84 9.21
C GLN A 543 9.99 -11.88 10.32
N GLN A 544 10.48 -11.44 11.47
CA GLN A 544 10.73 -12.29 12.63
C GLN A 544 10.14 -11.70 13.91
N ASP A 545 9.23 -12.44 14.53
CA ASP A 545 8.70 -12.11 15.85
C ASP A 545 9.41 -12.94 16.93
N LYS A 546 9.55 -12.37 18.12
CA LYS A 546 10.11 -13.03 19.30
C LYS A 546 9.18 -12.86 20.50
N TYR A 547 8.93 -13.95 21.19
CA TYR A 547 8.13 -13.98 22.41
C TYR A 547 8.97 -14.53 23.57
N ILE A 548 9.05 -13.80 24.68
CA ILE A 548 9.76 -14.20 25.89
C ILE A 548 8.73 -14.55 26.95
N CYS A 549 8.69 -15.83 27.33
CA CYS A 549 7.66 -16.38 28.21
C CYS A 549 7.76 -15.83 29.64
N LYS A 550 6.62 -15.68 30.32
CA LYS A 550 6.57 -15.31 31.75
C LYS A 550 6.52 -16.50 32.70
N GLY A 551 6.20 -17.69 32.18
CA GLY A 551 6.07 -18.95 32.90
C GLY A 551 4.82 -19.01 33.79
N GLY A 552 4.50 -20.23 34.24
CA GLY A 552 3.48 -20.47 35.27
C GLY A 552 2.05 -20.65 34.75
N GLY A 553 1.88 -21.00 33.47
CA GLY A 553 0.58 -21.34 32.88
C GLY A 553 0.63 -21.32 31.35
N LYS A 554 -0.53 -21.59 30.73
CA LYS A 554 -0.69 -21.49 29.28
C LYS A 554 -0.72 -20.04 28.83
N GLU A 555 0.24 -19.66 28.01
CA GLU A 555 0.40 -18.32 27.46
C GLU A 555 -0.05 -18.25 25.98
N GLN A 556 -0.18 -17.03 25.46
CA GLN A 556 -0.53 -16.76 24.07
C GLN A 556 0.28 -15.58 23.54
N PHE A 557 0.62 -15.61 22.26
CA PHE A 557 1.30 -14.53 21.57
C PHE A 557 0.63 -14.23 20.23
N LYS A 558 0.42 -12.94 19.98
CA LYS A 558 0.00 -12.39 18.69
C LYS A 558 0.67 -11.02 18.50
N PRO A 559 1.33 -10.75 17.35
CA PRO A 559 1.95 -9.44 17.09
C PRO A 559 0.88 -8.36 16.81
N LYS A 560 1.28 -7.09 16.82
CA LYS A 560 0.32 -5.96 16.74
C LYS A 560 0.65 -4.88 15.70
N TYR A 561 1.91 -4.54 15.52
CA TYR A 561 2.44 -3.41 14.76
C TYR A 561 3.33 -3.84 13.58
N SER A 562 3.25 -5.11 13.17
CA SER A 562 3.93 -5.61 11.97
C SER A 562 3.20 -6.79 11.33
N TYR A 563 3.06 -6.77 10.01
CA TYR A 563 2.54 -7.89 9.21
C TYR A 563 3.66 -8.52 8.38
N LYS A 564 3.44 -9.76 7.91
CA LYS A 564 4.42 -10.57 7.19
C LYS A 564 3.78 -11.23 5.98
N GLY A 565 4.46 -11.23 4.84
CA GLY A 565 4.13 -12.04 3.67
C GLY A 565 4.75 -13.43 3.78
N HIS A 566 3.93 -14.48 3.78
CA HIS A 566 4.41 -15.83 3.98
C HIS A 566 3.48 -16.91 3.42
N GLN A 567 4.08 -18.04 3.07
CA GLN A 567 3.39 -19.33 2.96
C GLN A 567 3.97 -20.34 3.95
N TYR A 568 5.17 -20.09 4.48
CA TYR A 568 5.86 -20.96 5.41
C TYR A 568 6.28 -20.17 6.66
N ILE A 569 6.16 -20.82 7.82
CA ILE A 569 6.53 -20.24 9.12
C ILE A 569 7.42 -21.25 9.85
N GLN A 570 8.55 -20.81 10.39
CA GLN A 570 9.43 -21.62 11.24
C GLN A 570 9.34 -21.12 12.68
N ILE A 571 9.02 -22.02 13.61
CA ILE A 571 8.93 -21.73 15.04
C ILE A 571 10.05 -22.46 15.77
N GLU A 572 10.85 -21.72 16.53
CA GLU A 572 12.02 -22.20 17.25
C GLU A 572 11.92 -21.87 18.74
N GLY A 573 12.47 -22.73 19.60
CA GLY A 573 12.57 -22.49 21.06
C GLY A 573 11.49 -23.18 21.90
N LEU A 574 10.50 -23.82 21.27
CA LEU A 574 9.45 -24.58 21.94
C LEU A 574 9.92 -25.99 22.37
N THR A 575 9.62 -26.37 23.60
CA THR A 575 9.72 -27.75 24.09
C THR A 575 8.38 -28.48 24.04
N THR A 576 7.28 -27.72 24.11
CA THR A 576 5.91 -28.24 23.95
C THR A 576 5.69 -28.72 22.51
N GLU A 577 5.00 -29.86 22.37
CA GLU A 577 4.62 -30.39 21.06
C GLU A 577 3.55 -29.50 20.41
N LEU A 578 3.79 -29.06 19.17
CA LEU A 578 2.85 -28.25 18.41
C LEU A 578 1.81 -29.09 17.67
N THR A 579 0.55 -28.68 17.81
CA THR A 579 -0.61 -29.19 17.07
C THR A 579 -1.32 -28.05 16.34
N GLU A 580 -2.25 -28.36 15.44
CA GLU A 580 -3.05 -27.35 14.72
C GLU A 580 -3.90 -26.46 15.65
N GLU A 581 -4.24 -26.95 16.85
CA GLU A 581 -4.98 -26.20 17.87
C GLU A 581 -4.13 -25.09 18.51
N ASN A 582 -2.81 -25.19 18.42
CA ASN A 582 -1.90 -24.16 18.91
C ASN A 582 -1.79 -22.96 17.97
N ILE A 583 -2.23 -23.09 16.72
CA ILE A 583 -1.91 -22.16 15.64
C ILE A 583 -3.16 -21.65 14.95
N THR A 584 -3.21 -20.33 14.78
CA THR A 584 -4.14 -19.67 13.87
C THR A 584 -3.37 -18.68 13.02
N ILE A 585 -3.49 -18.77 11.69
CA ILE A 585 -2.87 -17.85 10.74
C ILE A 585 -3.93 -16.84 10.31
N PHE A 586 -3.65 -15.55 10.41
CA PHE A 586 -4.56 -14.47 10.03
C PHE A 586 -4.07 -13.77 8.76
N ARG A 587 -4.98 -13.57 7.80
CA ARG A 587 -4.79 -12.57 6.74
C ARG A 587 -5.21 -11.22 7.29
N THR A 588 -4.32 -10.25 7.19
CA THR A 588 -4.62 -8.86 7.47
C THR A 588 -4.64 -8.11 6.15
N THR A 589 -5.65 -7.27 5.93
CA THR A 589 -5.74 -6.45 4.71
C THR A 589 -6.68 -5.28 4.97
N ASN A 590 -6.60 -4.21 4.16
CA ASN A 590 -7.61 -3.17 4.16
C ASN A 590 -9.00 -3.79 3.96
N ASP A 591 -9.98 -3.36 4.74
CA ASP A 591 -11.39 -3.76 4.66
C ASP A 591 -12.08 -3.10 3.45
N ILE A 592 -11.52 -3.33 2.26
CA ILE A 592 -12.04 -2.85 0.99
C ILE A 592 -13.03 -3.88 0.48
N ALA A 593 -14.24 -3.43 0.15
CA ALA A 593 -15.28 -4.30 -0.37
C ALA A 593 -14.79 -4.98 -1.66
N THR A 594 -14.85 -6.31 -1.69
CA THR A 594 -14.74 -7.08 -2.91
C THR A 594 -16.06 -6.96 -3.66
N ILE A 595 -16.02 -6.45 -4.89
CA ILE A 595 -17.20 -6.17 -5.70
C ILE A 595 -17.33 -7.13 -6.89
N SER A 596 -16.44 -8.12 -7.01
CA SER A 596 -16.38 -9.03 -8.15
C SER A 596 -16.68 -10.48 -7.83
N TYR A 597 -17.21 -11.16 -8.84
CA TYR A 597 -17.26 -12.61 -8.97
C TYR A 597 -16.90 -13.03 -10.40
N PHE A 598 -16.09 -14.07 -10.54
CA PHE A 598 -15.75 -14.71 -11.81
C PHE A 598 -15.76 -16.23 -11.66
N ASP A 599 -16.34 -16.91 -12.65
CA ASP A 599 -16.32 -18.36 -12.82
C ASP A 599 -16.33 -18.73 -14.30
N SER A 600 -15.67 -19.83 -14.66
CA SER A 600 -15.62 -20.34 -16.03
C SER A 600 -15.45 -21.85 -16.09
N SER A 601 -15.61 -22.43 -17.27
CA SER A 601 -15.33 -23.86 -17.50
C SER A 601 -13.84 -24.22 -17.51
N ASN A 602 -12.93 -23.24 -17.34
CA ASN A 602 -11.50 -23.47 -17.31
C ASN A 602 -10.97 -23.27 -15.88
N GLU A 603 -10.62 -24.38 -15.23
CA GLU A 603 -10.11 -24.39 -13.86
C GLU A 603 -8.82 -23.58 -13.68
N LEU A 604 -7.97 -23.48 -14.70
CA LEU A 604 -6.79 -22.62 -14.64
C LEU A 604 -7.23 -21.15 -14.51
N PHE A 605 -8.21 -20.70 -15.29
CA PHE A 605 -8.68 -19.31 -15.23
C PHE A 605 -9.34 -19.00 -13.88
N ASN A 606 -10.12 -19.94 -13.35
CA ASN A 606 -10.72 -19.81 -12.02
C ASN A 606 -9.62 -19.68 -10.94
N HIS A 607 -8.58 -20.51 -11.03
CA HIS A 607 -7.44 -20.47 -10.11
C HIS A 607 -6.65 -19.15 -10.23
N LEU A 608 -6.38 -18.71 -11.46
CA LEU A 608 -5.70 -17.46 -11.75
C LEU A 608 -6.48 -16.25 -11.19
N HIS A 609 -7.80 -16.19 -11.38
CA HIS A 609 -8.63 -15.14 -10.78
C HIS A 609 -8.47 -15.08 -9.25
N GLN A 610 -8.50 -16.23 -8.57
CA GLN A 610 -8.28 -16.29 -7.11
C GLN A 610 -6.86 -15.86 -6.72
N MET A 611 -5.83 -16.24 -7.49
CA MET A 611 -4.46 -15.79 -7.25
C MET A 611 -4.34 -14.27 -7.35
N MET A 612 -4.96 -13.64 -8.35
CA MET A 612 -4.89 -12.18 -8.53
C MET A 612 -5.61 -11.44 -7.40
N LYS A 613 -6.82 -11.88 -7.00
CA LYS A 613 -7.51 -11.31 -5.82
C LYS A 613 -6.69 -11.47 -4.55
N ARG A 614 -6.11 -12.64 -4.34
CA ARG A 614 -5.23 -12.91 -3.20
C ARG A 614 -4.03 -11.98 -3.20
N ALA A 615 -3.36 -11.80 -4.34
CA ALA A 615 -2.22 -10.92 -4.48
C ALA A 615 -2.56 -9.48 -4.12
N MET A 616 -3.66 -8.95 -4.70
CA MET A 616 -4.15 -7.61 -4.38
C MET A 616 -4.47 -7.45 -2.89
N ALA A 617 -5.23 -8.38 -2.29
CA ALA A 617 -5.54 -8.33 -0.86
C ALA A 617 -4.29 -8.36 0.02
N ASN A 618 -3.31 -9.22 -0.31
CA ASN A 618 -2.04 -9.29 0.42
C ASN A 618 -1.19 -8.02 0.30
N ASN A 619 -1.43 -7.21 -0.73
CA ASN A 619 -0.73 -5.96 -1.01
C ASN A 619 -1.51 -4.72 -0.51
N PHE A 620 -2.61 -4.88 0.24
CA PHE A 620 -3.41 -3.75 0.76
C PHE A 620 -3.20 -3.58 2.28
N HIS A 621 -2.24 -2.73 2.66
CA HIS A 621 -1.98 -2.33 4.05
C HIS A 621 -1.86 -0.81 4.23
N GLY A 622 -2.70 -0.07 3.51
CA GLY A 622 -2.67 1.40 3.41
C GLY A 622 -1.83 1.90 2.23
N ASP A 623 -0.86 1.12 1.80
CA ASP A 623 0.00 1.29 0.61
C ASP A 623 -0.05 0.01 -0.24
N HIS A 624 0.50 0.05 -1.47
CA HIS A 624 0.37 -1.01 -2.48
C HIS A 624 1.71 -1.55 -2.97
N CYS A 625 2.22 -2.64 -2.37
CA CYS A 625 3.37 -3.43 -2.85
C CYS A 625 3.52 -4.74 -2.06
N ASP A 626 4.47 -5.58 -2.47
CA ASP A 626 4.72 -6.90 -1.93
C ASP A 626 4.79 -6.90 -0.39
N PRO A 627 4.26 -7.96 0.25
CA PRO A 627 4.13 -8.02 1.69
C PRO A 627 5.42 -8.39 2.43
N VAL A 628 6.57 -8.48 1.77
CA VAL A 628 7.81 -9.01 2.35
C VAL A 628 8.94 -8.00 2.32
N ILE A 629 9.42 -7.68 1.13
CA ILE A 629 10.68 -6.98 0.91
C ILE A 629 10.42 -5.49 0.94
N GLU A 630 9.34 -5.03 0.30
CA GLU A 630 9.13 -3.61 0.05
C GLU A 630 8.02 -2.94 0.84
N LYS A 631 6.79 -3.44 0.81
CA LYS A 631 5.70 -2.91 1.65
C LYS A 631 5.44 -1.40 1.49
N ILE A 632 5.82 -0.79 0.38
CA ILE A 632 5.69 0.65 0.11
C ILE A 632 4.91 0.88 -1.18
N GLY A 633 4.08 1.92 -1.27
CA GLY A 633 3.20 2.12 -2.41
C GLY A 633 3.94 2.46 -3.71
N TRP A 634 4.34 1.47 -4.49
CA TRP A 634 4.88 1.66 -5.83
C TRP A 634 3.77 2.06 -6.80
N THR A 635 3.96 3.23 -7.40
CA THR A 635 2.93 3.85 -8.24
C THR A 635 2.76 3.14 -9.58
N GLY A 636 3.84 2.58 -10.15
CA GLY A 636 3.81 1.87 -11.44
C GLY A 636 3.04 0.56 -11.39
N ASP A 637 3.21 -0.22 -10.33
CA ASP A 637 2.51 -1.47 -10.07
C ASP A 637 0.99 -1.26 -10.14
N ALA A 638 0.49 -0.30 -9.37
CA ALA A 638 -0.92 0.04 -9.39
C ALA A 638 -1.33 0.64 -10.74
N ASN A 639 -0.49 1.45 -11.38
CA ASN A 639 -0.80 2.05 -12.66
C ASN A 639 -1.11 0.99 -13.73
N VAL A 640 -0.25 -0.03 -13.87
CA VAL A 640 -0.43 -1.09 -14.87
C VAL A 640 -1.57 -2.05 -14.53
N SER A 641 -2.01 -2.09 -13.26
CA SER A 641 -3.10 -2.96 -12.80
C SER A 641 -4.42 -2.25 -12.50
N LEU A 642 -4.59 -0.98 -12.90
CA LEU A 642 -5.78 -0.19 -12.57
C LEU A 642 -7.10 -0.88 -12.92
N ASP A 643 -7.25 -1.47 -14.10
CA ASP A 643 -8.50 -2.17 -14.45
C ASP A 643 -8.76 -3.36 -13.52
N CYS A 644 -7.74 -4.18 -13.19
CA CYS A 644 -7.87 -5.29 -12.25
C CYS A 644 -8.30 -4.80 -10.85
N LEU A 645 -7.70 -3.71 -10.36
CA LEU A 645 -8.08 -3.11 -9.08
C LEU A 645 -9.55 -2.65 -9.11
N MET A 646 -9.97 -1.97 -10.18
CA MET A 646 -11.32 -1.40 -10.31
C MET A 646 -12.41 -2.44 -10.57
N PHE A 647 -12.08 -3.57 -11.20
CA PHE A 647 -13.03 -4.66 -11.38
C PHE A 647 -13.26 -5.41 -10.07
N ASN A 648 -12.22 -5.59 -9.24
CA ASN A 648 -12.30 -6.47 -8.06
C ASN A 648 -12.69 -5.77 -6.76
N TYR A 649 -12.32 -4.51 -6.59
CA TYR A 649 -12.43 -3.83 -5.31
C TYR A 649 -13.08 -2.45 -5.44
N ASP A 650 -13.78 -2.02 -4.39
CA ASP A 650 -14.25 -0.63 -4.28
C ASP A 650 -13.09 0.32 -3.91
N MET A 651 -12.39 0.80 -4.92
CA MET A 651 -11.16 1.58 -4.77
C MET A 651 -11.38 3.07 -4.45
N ARG A 652 -12.63 3.54 -4.29
CA ARG A 652 -12.94 4.98 -4.15
C ARG A 652 -12.20 5.62 -2.98
N GLY A 653 -12.36 5.09 -1.76
CA GLY A 653 -11.68 5.64 -0.58
C GLY A 653 -10.16 5.45 -0.61
N SER A 654 -9.71 4.25 -0.98
CA SER A 654 -8.29 3.86 -0.96
C SER A 654 -7.45 4.63 -1.97
N LEU A 655 -7.89 4.68 -3.24
CA LEU A 655 -7.15 5.36 -4.30
C LEU A 655 -7.23 6.88 -4.18
N ILE A 656 -8.37 7.47 -3.78
CA ILE A 656 -8.44 8.92 -3.51
C ILE A 656 -7.43 9.28 -2.42
N GLY A 657 -7.46 8.60 -1.28
CA GLY A 657 -6.53 8.89 -0.19
C GLY A 657 -5.06 8.73 -0.58
N TRP A 658 -4.75 7.79 -1.49
CA TRP A 658 -3.39 7.59 -1.98
C TRP A 658 -2.95 8.65 -2.99
N LEU A 659 -3.82 9.05 -3.93
CA LEU A 659 -3.58 10.15 -4.85
C LEU A 659 -3.34 11.47 -4.11
N GLU A 660 -4.00 11.70 -2.99
CA GLU A 660 -3.69 12.86 -2.16
C GLU A 660 -2.28 12.75 -1.54
N THR A 661 -1.84 11.57 -1.11
CA THR A 661 -0.44 11.38 -0.63
C THR A 661 0.56 11.62 -1.76
N MET A 662 0.22 11.23 -2.99
CA MET A 662 1.03 11.54 -4.17
C MET A 662 1.08 13.05 -4.44
N ALA A 663 -0.03 13.78 -4.23
CA ALA A 663 -0.06 15.24 -4.33
C ALA A 663 0.83 15.90 -3.26
N ASP A 664 0.84 15.38 -2.02
CA ASP A 664 1.76 15.84 -0.97
C ASP A 664 3.22 15.64 -1.38
N GLY A 665 3.54 14.51 -2.02
CA GLY A 665 4.84 14.25 -2.61
C GLY A 665 5.19 15.24 -3.73
N PHE A 666 4.27 15.48 -4.66
CA PHE A 666 4.45 16.45 -5.74
C PHE A 666 4.71 17.86 -5.24
N ASP A 667 3.92 18.34 -4.28
CA ASP A 667 4.11 19.67 -3.67
C ASP A 667 5.44 19.76 -2.90
N LYS A 668 5.97 18.64 -2.38
CA LYS A 668 7.25 18.62 -1.67
C LYS A 668 8.46 18.63 -2.62
N TYR A 669 8.43 17.78 -3.64
CA TYR A 669 9.62 17.47 -4.43
C TYR A 669 9.59 18.09 -5.84
N GLY A 670 8.47 18.69 -6.24
CA GLY A 670 8.25 19.15 -7.62
C GLY A 670 8.01 18.01 -8.62
N ILE A 671 7.91 16.78 -8.12
CA ILE A 671 7.67 15.56 -8.87
C ILE A 671 6.85 14.58 -8.03
N VAL A 672 5.94 13.84 -8.66
CA VAL A 672 5.25 12.71 -8.03
C VAL A 672 6.29 11.61 -7.87
N PRO A 673 6.64 11.15 -6.67
CA PRO A 673 7.69 10.15 -6.51
C PRO A 673 7.29 8.77 -7.05
N LEU A 674 8.26 7.88 -7.26
CA LEU A 674 8.02 6.49 -7.69
C LEU A 674 7.22 5.69 -6.66
N VAL A 675 7.39 6.04 -5.38
CA VAL A 675 6.70 5.46 -4.22
C VAL A 675 6.02 6.55 -3.40
N ALA A 676 4.81 6.31 -2.91
CA ALA A 676 4.08 7.30 -2.10
C ALA A 676 3.46 6.63 -0.87
N PRO A 677 3.76 7.08 0.36
CA PRO A 677 4.69 8.16 0.72
C PRO A 677 6.17 7.82 0.46
N THR A 678 7.09 8.81 0.53
CA THR A 678 8.54 8.56 0.34
C THR A 678 9.45 9.40 1.24
N ALA A 679 10.45 8.75 1.82
CA ALA A 679 11.52 9.34 2.64
C ALA A 679 12.66 9.95 1.80
N ASN A 680 12.32 10.79 0.80
CA ASN A 680 13.29 11.42 -0.08
C ASN A 680 14.13 10.40 -0.88
N TRP A 681 13.48 9.32 -1.30
CA TRP A 681 14.01 8.32 -2.23
C TRP A 681 13.03 8.17 -3.41
N GLY A 682 13.47 7.69 -4.57
CA GLY A 682 12.54 7.51 -5.69
C GLY A 682 12.02 8.84 -6.25
N ILE A 683 12.85 9.88 -6.26
CA ILE A 683 12.50 11.25 -6.72
C ILE A 683 12.86 11.42 -8.21
N GLU A 684 12.96 10.31 -8.93
CA GLU A 684 13.16 10.26 -10.37
C GLU A 684 11.82 10.35 -11.12
N ASN A 685 11.90 10.81 -12.37
CA ASN A 685 10.73 10.98 -13.23
C ASN A 685 10.53 9.80 -14.16
N TYR A 686 10.11 8.65 -13.64
CA TYR A 686 9.77 7.50 -14.49
C TYR A 686 8.28 7.48 -14.82
N VAL A 687 7.92 7.88 -16.04
CA VAL A 687 6.52 8.24 -16.36
C VAL A 687 5.53 7.08 -16.24
N VAL A 688 5.97 5.84 -16.45
CA VAL A 688 5.12 4.65 -16.20
C VAL A 688 4.71 4.57 -14.73
N TRP A 689 5.55 5.01 -13.79
CA TRP A 689 5.24 5.09 -12.36
C TRP A 689 4.45 6.35 -12.02
N ASN A 690 5.01 7.52 -12.33
CA ASN A 690 4.46 8.79 -11.88
C ASN A 690 3.06 9.08 -12.46
N SER A 691 2.73 8.54 -13.64
CA SER A 691 1.45 8.80 -14.33
C SER A 691 0.23 8.17 -13.66
N LEU A 692 0.39 7.30 -12.65
CA LEU A 692 -0.71 6.91 -11.77
C LEU A 692 -1.45 8.14 -11.21
N PHE A 693 -0.75 9.26 -11.01
CA PHE A 693 -1.35 10.49 -10.51
C PHE A 693 -2.51 11.00 -11.38
N VAL A 694 -2.43 10.79 -12.70
CA VAL A 694 -3.47 11.18 -13.65
C VAL A 694 -4.38 10.00 -14.00
N TYR A 695 -3.80 8.82 -14.28
CA TYR A 695 -4.59 7.63 -14.61
C TYR A 695 -5.48 7.17 -13.46
N GLY A 696 -5.03 7.29 -12.21
CA GLY A 696 -5.85 7.00 -11.04
C GLY A 696 -7.11 7.86 -11.00
N VAL A 697 -7.01 9.16 -11.33
CA VAL A 697 -8.17 10.06 -11.43
C VAL A 697 -9.06 9.68 -12.61
N GLN A 698 -8.48 9.37 -13.78
CA GLN A 698 -9.23 8.91 -14.95
C GLN A 698 -10.02 7.64 -14.66
N TYR A 699 -9.43 6.69 -13.95
CA TYR A 699 -10.06 5.41 -13.64
C TYR A 699 -11.12 5.52 -12.55
N LEU A 700 -10.88 6.37 -11.55
CA LEU A 700 -11.94 6.74 -10.60
C LEU A 700 -13.14 7.35 -11.33
N GLU A 701 -12.91 8.25 -12.30
CA GLU A 701 -13.98 8.80 -13.11
C GLU A 701 -14.69 7.71 -13.93
N LYS A 702 -13.91 6.89 -14.66
CA LYS A 702 -14.40 5.80 -15.53
C LYS A 702 -15.30 4.84 -14.76
N HIS A 703 -14.88 4.34 -13.60
CA HIS A 703 -15.61 3.28 -12.89
C HIS A 703 -16.65 3.82 -11.90
N TYR A 704 -16.42 4.99 -11.31
CA TYR A 704 -17.28 5.49 -10.23
C TYR A 704 -17.97 6.82 -10.52
N GLY A 705 -17.63 7.52 -11.60
CA GLY A 705 -18.28 8.75 -12.00
C GLY A 705 -18.01 9.96 -11.09
N VAL A 706 -16.91 9.96 -10.33
CA VAL A 706 -16.54 10.98 -9.32
C VAL A 706 -16.17 12.36 -9.89
N SER A 707 -17.10 12.98 -10.61
CA SER A 707 -16.86 14.19 -11.41
C SER A 707 -16.41 15.40 -10.58
N ASP A 708 -16.92 15.59 -9.36
CA ASP A 708 -16.49 16.69 -8.49
C ASP A 708 -15.01 16.58 -8.11
N TYR A 709 -14.58 15.39 -7.68
CA TYR A 709 -13.19 15.12 -7.35
C TYR A 709 -12.28 15.39 -8.56
N VAL A 710 -12.65 14.90 -9.76
CA VAL A 710 -11.91 15.14 -11.00
C VAL A 710 -11.71 16.63 -11.27
N ILE A 711 -12.78 17.43 -11.14
CA ILE A 711 -12.72 18.89 -11.35
C ILE A 711 -11.77 19.55 -10.33
N ARG A 712 -11.83 19.15 -9.05
CA ARG A 712 -10.94 19.68 -8.01
C ARG A 712 -9.48 19.28 -8.22
N GLN A 713 -9.20 18.13 -8.84
CA GLN A 713 -7.85 17.67 -9.14
C GLN A 713 -7.25 18.29 -10.41
N TYR A 714 -8.06 18.84 -11.32
CA TYR A 714 -7.56 19.40 -12.59
C TYR A 714 -6.38 20.37 -12.43
N PRO A 715 -6.38 21.35 -11.50
CA PRO A 715 -5.28 22.31 -11.39
C PRO A 715 -3.95 21.65 -11.04
N VAL A 716 -3.93 20.66 -10.14
CA VAL A 716 -2.68 19.98 -9.74
C VAL A 716 -2.20 19.01 -10.83
N MET A 717 -3.13 18.29 -11.48
CA MET A 717 -2.80 17.44 -12.62
C MET A 717 -2.25 18.26 -13.79
N SER A 718 -2.80 19.45 -14.06
CA SER A 718 -2.31 20.35 -15.10
C SER A 718 -0.87 20.78 -14.83
N ARG A 719 -0.52 21.16 -13.59
CA ARG A 719 0.88 21.47 -13.20
C ARG A 719 1.81 20.28 -13.44
N TYR A 720 1.41 19.09 -13.00
CA TYR A 720 2.16 17.86 -13.23
C TYR A 720 2.38 17.63 -14.74
N THR A 721 1.31 17.63 -15.54
CA THR A 721 1.37 17.39 -16.99
C THR A 721 2.23 18.41 -17.71
N LEU A 722 2.21 19.69 -17.30
CA LEU A 722 3.09 20.72 -17.88
C LEU A 722 4.58 20.41 -17.62
N GLY A 723 4.93 19.92 -16.44
CA GLY A 723 6.30 19.46 -16.15
C GLY A 723 6.72 18.31 -17.07
N GLN A 724 5.81 17.36 -17.34
CA GLN A 724 6.07 16.26 -18.27
C GLN A 724 6.23 16.72 -19.72
N ILE A 725 5.44 17.72 -20.14
CA ILE A 725 5.57 18.35 -21.46
C ILE A 725 6.93 19.04 -21.61
N ASP A 726 7.47 19.63 -20.55
CA ASP A 726 8.80 20.24 -20.59
C ASP A 726 9.93 19.21 -20.72
N VAL A 727 9.78 18.00 -20.17
CA VAL A 727 10.69 16.88 -20.43
C VAL A 727 10.63 16.48 -21.91
N LEU A 728 9.43 16.31 -22.47
CA LEU A 728 9.25 15.98 -23.89
C LEU A 728 9.86 17.03 -24.82
N ARG A 729 9.67 18.32 -24.54
CA ARG A 729 10.25 19.42 -25.32
C ARG A 729 11.77 19.37 -25.40
N LYS A 730 12.44 18.94 -24.33
CA LYS A 730 13.90 18.82 -24.26
C LYS A 730 14.43 17.57 -24.98
N ASN A 731 13.55 16.63 -25.32
CA ASN A 731 13.89 15.32 -25.89
C ASN A 731 13.13 15.07 -27.21
N ASP A 732 12.99 16.11 -28.03
CA ASP A 732 12.38 16.03 -29.37
C ASP A 732 10.98 15.39 -29.40
N TRP A 733 10.17 15.65 -28.37
CA TRP A 733 8.81 15.13 -28.17
C TRP A 733 8.72 13.62 -27.93
N ILE A 734 9.83 13.00 -27.56
CA ILE A 734 9.94 11.60 -27.14
C ILE A 734 10.36 11.55 -25.67
N TRP A 735 9.89 10.51 -24.97
CA TRP A 735 10.29 10.25 -23.59
C TRP A 735 11.71 9.65 -23.52
N PRO A 736 12.55 10.03 -22.53
CA PRO A 736 13.88 9.43 -22.32
C PRO A 736 13.86 7.90 -22.17
N ALA A 737 14.97 7.26 -22.53
CA ALA A 737 15.10 5.79 -22.56
C ALA A 737 16.12 5.26 -21.53
N ASP A 738 16.02 5.75 -20.29
CA ASP A 738 16.93 5.49 -19.16
C ASP A 738 16.20 5.11 -17.86
N GLU A 739 14.98 4.60 -17.97
CA GLU A 739 14.06 4.29 -16.85
C GLU A 739 13.67 2.80 -16.78
N LEU A 740 12.80 2.44 -15.81
CA LEU A 740 12.32 1.06 -15.56
C LEU A 740 11.48 0.45 -16.71
N GLY A 741 10.80 1.27 -17.52
CA GLY A 741 10.13 0.82 -18.75
C GLY A 741 9.19 -0.39 -18.60
N ASP A 742 9.33 -1.37 -19.50
CA ASP A 742 8.59 -2.64 -19.46
C ASP A 742 9.25 -3.65 -18.50
N TRP A 743 9.14 -3.36 -17.19
CA TRP A 743 9.80 -4.07 -16.11
C TRP A 743 9.55 -5.59 -16.11
N VAL A 744 10.59 -6.37 -15.81
CA VAL A 744 10.57 -7.84 -15.61
C VAL A 744 9.93 -8.67 -16.74
N ALA A 745 10.14 -8.26 -17.99
CA ALA A 745 9.93 -9.15 -19.13
C ALA A 745 10.76 -10.45 -18.96
N PRO A 746 10.32 -11.61 -19.49
CA PRO A 746 11.05 -12.87 -19.30
C PRO A 746 12.52 -12.75 -19.73
N ILE A 747 13.44 -12.94 -18.79
CA ILE A 747 14.87 -12.73 -18.95
C ILE A 747 15.60 -14.03 -19.29
N GLY A 748 15.05 -15.18 -18.89
CA GLY A 748 15.69 -16.48 -19.05
C GLY A 748 15.63 -17.06 -20.45
N GLY A 749 14.95 -16.39 -21.39
CA GLY A 749 14.74 -16.96 -22.71
C GLY A 749 13.84 -18.20 -22.64
N SER A 750 14.44 -19.39 -22.73
CA SER A 750 13.78 -20.68 -22.51
C SER A 750 14.16 -21.33 -21.18
N ASP A 751 15.07 -20.73 -20.42
CA ASP A 751 15.53 -21.22 -19.11
C ASP A 751 14.74 -20.53 -17.98
N PRO A 752 13.86 -21.25 -17.26
CA PRO A 752 13.07 -20.66 -16.17
C PRO A 752 13.86 -20.47 -14.86
N ALA A 753 15.14 -20.87 -14.81
CA ALA A 753 15.95 -20.92 -13.60
C ALA A 753 17.05 -19.85 -13.56
N VAL A 754 17.04 -18.88 -14.47
CA VAL A 754 18.04 -17.81 -14.47
C VAL A 754 17.91 -16.94 -13.22
N ALA A 755 19.02 -16.41 -12.71
CA ALA A 755 19.01 -15.56 -11.53
C ALA A 755 18.23 -14.25 -11.77
N TYR A 756 17.58 -13.75 -10.72
CA TYR A 756 16.93 -12.45 -10.70
C TYR A 756 17.85 -11.35 -11.27
N ASN A 757 17.28 -10.45 -12.10
CA ASN A 757 18.01 -9.31 -12.62
C ASN A 757 17.10 -8.08 -12.79
N GLU A 758 17.40 -7.03 -12.02
CA GLU A 758 16.69 -5.74 -12.01
C GLU A 758 17.05 -4.81 -13.20
N ASN A 759 18.10 -5.11 -13.98
CA ASN A 759 18.61 -4.23 -15.04
C ASN A 759 18.00 -4.50 -16.44
N THR A 760 16.93 -5.28 -16.53
CA THR A 760 16.32 -5.71 -17.80
C THR A 760 15.18 -4.82 -18.29
N SER A 761 15.16 -3.58 -17.82
CA SER A 761 14.20 -2.56 -18.22
C SER A 761 14.38 -2.18 -19.69
N GLU A 762 13.55 -2.73 -20.56
CA GLU A 762 13.58 -2.46 -22.00
C GLU A 762 12.45 -1.49 -22.39
N GLY A 763 12.67 -0.72 -23.46
CA GLY A 763 11.59 0.05 -24.08
C GLY A 763 11.08 1.27 -23.30
N SER A 764 11.77 1.77 -22.28
CA SER A 764 11.32 2.93 -21.47
C SER A 764 10.94 4.16 -22.29
N GLY A 765 11.67 4.45 -23.38
CA GLY A 765 11.29 5.55 -24.28
C GLY A 765 9.98 5.32 -25.03
N ILE A 766 9.75 4.13 -25.60
CA ILE A 766 8.53 3.85 -26.38
C ILE A 766 7.31 3.69 -25.46
N THR A 767 7.45 2.96 -24.35
CA THR A 767 6.39 2.80 -23.36
C THR A 767 6.07 4.13 -22.67
N GLY A 768 7.10 4.89 -22.29
CA GLY A 768 6.95 6.20 -21.66
C GLY A 768 6.29 7.23 -22.58
N THR A 769 6.67 7.26 -23.87
CA THR A 769 6.06 8.18 -24.85
C THR A 769 4.58 7.84 -25.09
N ALA A 770 4.23 6.56 -25.18
CA ALA A 770 2.83 6.14 -25.31
C ALA A 770 2.02 6.50 -24.05
N MET A 771 2.57 6.25 -22.86
CA MET A 771 1.93 6.53 -21.59
C MET A 771 1.62 8.03 -21.42
N ILE A 772 2.58 8.92 -21.71
CA ILE A 772 2.36 10.37 -21.60
C ILE A 772 1.44 10.90 -22.71
N TYR A 773 1.41 10.28 -23.89
CA TYR A 773 0.43 10.59 -24.93
C TYR A 773 -1.01 10.37 -24.46
N GLY A 774 -1.26 9.29 -23.71
CA GLY A 774 -2.56 9.03 -23.07
C GLY A 774 -2.89 10.03 -21.95
N VAL A 775 -1.93 10.36 -21.08
CA VAL A 775 -2.10 11.38 -20.02
C VAL A 775 -2.54 12.72 -20.62
N ILE A 776 -1.85 13.20 -21.64
CA ILE A 776 -2.17 14.47 -22.30
C ILE A 776 -3.53 14.36 -23.02
N GLY A 777 -3.88 13.18 -23.54
CA GLY A 777 -5.21 12.92 -24.11
C GLY A 777 -6.33 13.04 -23.10
N TYR A 778 -6.16 12.52 -21.89
CA TYR A 778 -7.15 12.70 -20.84
C TYR A 778 -7.24 14.16 -20.37
N MET A 779 -6.11 14.86 -20.25
CA MET A 779 -6.12 16.29 -19.93
C MET A 779 -6.81 17.14 -21.01
N GLU A 780 -6.66 16.80 -22.29
CA GLU A 780 -7.41 17.39 -23.40
C GLU A 780 -8.93 17.19 -23.23
N GLN A 781 -9.35 15.96 -22.91
CA GLN A 781 -10.77 15.62 -22.68
C GLN A 781 -11.35 16.36 -21.47
N LEU A 782 -10.59 16.47 -20.37
CA LEU A 782 -11.01 17.25 -19.20
C LEU A 782 -11.14 18.75 -19.52
N ALA A 783 -10.17 19.30 -20.25
CA ALA A 783 -10.24 20.69 -20.68
C ALA A 783 -11.47 20.94 -21.56
N GLU A 784 -11.81 20.01 -22.46
CA GLU A 784 -13.04 20.06 -23.25
C GLU A 784 -14.30 20.00 -22.36
N LYS A 785 -14.37 19.01 -21.46
CA LYS A 785 -15.49 18.84 -20.50
C LYS A 785 -15.72 20.08 -19.63
N MET A 786 -14.65 20.78 -19.27
CA MET A 786 -14.67 21.99 -18.44
C MET A 786 -14.79 23.28 -19.26
N ASN A 787 -14.89 23.21 -20.60
CA ASN A 787 -14.91 24.33 -21.53
C ASN A 787 -13.66 25.25 -21.46
N LEU A 788 -12.50 24.68 -21.13
CA LEU A 788 -11.19 25.34 -21.12
C LEU A 788 -10.55 25.27 -22.52
N VAL A 789 -11.09 26.05 -23.45
CA VAL A 789 -10.71 26.00 -24.89
C VAL A 789 -9.20 26.21 -25.13
N GLY A 790 -8.55 27.05 -24.32
CA GLY A 790 -7.10 27.28 -24.41
C GLY A 790 -6.28 26.03 -24.12
N ASP A 791 -6.56 25.39 -22.99
CA ASP A 791 -5.89 24.17 -22.54
C ASP A 791 -6.15 23.01 -23.50
N MET A 792 -7.41 22.83 -23.94
CA MET A 792 -7.80 21.81 -24.91
C MET A 792 -6.97 21.93 -26.20
N ASN A 793 -6.90 23.12 -26.81
CA ASN A 793 -6.14 23.33 -28.04
C ASN A 793 -4.64 23.15 -27.83
N TYR A 794 -4.12 23.55 -26.68
CA TYR A 794 -2.72 23.37 -26.32
C TYR A 794 -2.36 21.89 -26.20
N TYR A 795 -3.10 21.11 -25.42
CA TYR A 795 -2.88 19.67 -25.28
C TYR A 795 -3.01 18.93 -26.61
N ARG A 796 -4.00 19.28 -27.44
CA ARG A 796 -4.16 18.75 -28.80
C ARG A 796 -2.94 19.01 -29.69
N ASP A 797 -2.38 20.22 -29.64
CA ASP A 797 -1.15 20.55 -30.38
C ASP A 797 0.06 19.72 -29.91
N ILE A 798 0.19 19.53 -28.59
CA ILE A 798 1.26 18.70 -28.02
C ILE A 798 1.09 17.24 -28.46
N ARG A 799 -0.12 16.66 -28.39
CA ARG A 799 -0.37 15.29 -28.85
C ARG A 799 0.01 15.09 -30.30
N ARG A 800 -0.31 16.05 -31.17
CA ARG A 800 0.08 16.01 -32.59
C ARG A 800 1.61 15.95 -32.75
N LYS A 801 2.38 16.71 -31.97
CA LYS A 801 3.85 16.69 -32.00
C LYS A 801 4.42 15.37 -31.51
N ILE A 802 3.90 14.85 -30.39
CA ILE A 802 4.29 13.54 -29.85
C ILE A 802 3.99 12.45 -30.88
N TYR A 803 2.79 12.44 -31.47
CA TYR A 803 2.41 11.47 -32.50
C TYR A 803 3.42 11.48 -33.66
N GLN A 804 3.73 12.65 -34.20
CA GLN A 804 4.70 12.79 -35.30
C GLN A 804 6.10 12.26 -34.90
N ALA A 805 6.57 12.64 -33.72
CA ALA A 805 7.87 12.19 -33.21
C ALA A 805 7.89 10.67 -32.95
N PHE A 806 6.82 10.12 -32.38
CA PHE A 806 6.66 8.68 -32.11
C PHE A 806 6.76 7.86 -33.39
N GLN A 807 6.05 8.28 -34.44
CA GLN A 807 6.13 7.64 -35.75
C GLN A 807 7.55 7.69 -36.31
N GLN A 808 8.22 8.84 -36.22
CA GLN A 808 9.58 9.02 -36.73
C GLN A 808 10.62 8.18 -35.96
N ALA A 809 10.50 8.11 -34.63
CA ALA A 809 11.43 7.40 -33.79
C ALA A 809 11.29 5.88 -33.93
N TYR A 810 10.06 5.36 -33.84
CA TYR A 810 9.85 3.95 -33.53
C TYR A 810 9.28 3.12 -34.68
N TYR A 811 8.52 3.71 -35.62
CA TYR A 811 7.93 2.92 -36.71
C TYR A 811 8.99 2.54 -37.77
N LYS A 812 9.14 1.24 -38.03
CA LYS A 812 10.05 0.71 -39.06
C LYS A 812 9.23 0.23 -40.25
N ALA A 813 9.01 1.11 -41.22
CA ALA A 813 8.14 0.86 -42.38
C ALA A 813 8.52 -0.40 -43.19
N ASP A 814 9.82 -0.70 -43.33
CA ASP A 814 10.28 -1.89 -44.06
C ASP A 814 9.93 -3.19 -43.33
N LEU A 815 9.89 -3.15 -42.00
CA LEU A 815 9.57 -4.30 -41.14
C LEU A 815 8.08 -4.38 -40.79
N GLY A 816 7.34 -3.27 -40.93
CA GLY A 816 5.93 -3.20 -40.59
C GLY A 816 5.65 -3.28 -39.08
N ARG A 817 6.57 -2.81 -38.24
CA ARG A 817 6.49 -2.89 -36.78
C ARG A 817 7.07 -1.65 -36.11
N TYR A 818 6.77 -1.47 -34.83
CA TYR A 818 7.47 -0.56 -33.95
C TYR A 818 8.65 -1.27 -33.28
N GLN A 819 9.69 -0.51 -32.93
CA GLN A 819 10.87 -1.04 -32.25
C GLN A 819 11.52 0.02 -31.37
N THR A 820 11.91 -0.30 -30.13
CA THR A 820 12.67 0.62 -29.27
C THR A 820 14.09 0.89 -29.79
N ASN A 821 14.64 2.05 -29.39
CA ASN A 821 15.94 2.57 -29.82
C ASN A 821 17.12 2.08 -28.96
N THR A 822 16.87 1.71 -27.70
CA THR A 822 17.90 1.32 -26.72
C THR A 822 17.60 -0.08 -26.17
N TRP A 823 18.65 -0.87 -25.95
CA TRP A 823 18.56 -2.28 -25.53
C TRP A 823 19.71 -2.64 -24.57
N ASN A 824 19.42 -3.31 -23.47
CA ASN A 824 20.39 -4.00 -22.61
C ASN A 824 20.02 -5.49 -22.53
N GLN A 825 20.91 -6.38 -22.97
CA GLN A 825 20.60 -7.80 -23.20
C GLN A 825 21.07 -8.71 -22.06
N ILE A 826 20.22 -9.66 -21.66
CA ILE A 826 20.58 -10.86 -20.91
C ILE A 826 19.92 -12.08 -21.58
N GLY A 827 20.67 -13.16 -21.81
CA GLY A 827 20.15 -14.39 -22.42
C GLY A 827 20.05 -14.42 -23.95
N ARG A 828 19.35 -15.43 -24.50
CA ARG A 828 19.24 -15.74 -25.95
C ARG A 828 17.86 -15.44 -26.56
N ARG A 829 17.30 -14.23 -26.39
CA ARG A 829 16.11 -13.77 -27.15
C ARG A 829 16.47 -12.75 -28.23
N THR A 830 15.69 -12.71 -29.32
CA THR A 830 15.91 -11.96 -30.56
C THR A 830 15.24 -10.59 -30.53
N ARG A 831 16.04 -9.51 -30.72
CA ARG A 831 15.81 -8.14 -31.26
C ARG A 831 14.46 -7.37 -31.19
N TYR A 832 13.30 -7.99 -30.99
CA TYR A 832 11.98 -7.35 -30.94
C TYR A 832 11.21 -7.82 -29.71
N ARG A 833 10.62 -6.86 -28.97
CA ARG A 833 9.71 -7.14 -27.86
C ARG A 833 8.28 -6.88 -28.29
N GLN A 834 7.39 -7.78 -27.85
CA GLN A 834 5.96 -7.70 -28.16
C GLN A 834 5.37 -6.37 -27.69
N SER A 835 5.87 -5.85 -26.56
CA SER A 835 5.48 -4.58 -25.94
C SER A 835 5.55 -3.39 -26.90
N ASP A 836 6.50 -3.35 -27.83
CA ASP A 836 6.68 -2.23 -28.76
C ASP A 836 5.46 -2.04 -29.67
N ASN A 837 4.93 -3.13 -30.23
CA ASN A 837 3.69 -3.07 -31.03
C ASN A 837 2.46 -2.95 -30.12
N LEU A 838 2.46 -3.61 -28.96
CA LEU A 838 1.32 -3.60 -28.04
C LEU A 838 1.00 -2.18 -27.57
N VAL A 839 1.99 -1.40 -27.10
CA VAL A 839 1.74 -0.02 -26.64
C VAL A 839 1.33 0.89 -27.81
N ALA A 840 1.91 0.71 -28.99
CA ALA A 840 1.53 1.50 -30.16
C ALA A 840 0.06 1.24 -30.57
N LEU A 841 -0.39 -0.01 -30.48
CA LEU A 841 -1.77 -0.41 -30.78
C LEU A 841 -2.73 0.03 -29.67
N ALA A 842 -2.38 -0.15 -28.40
CA ALA A 842 -3.23 0.17 -27.25
C ALA A 842 -3.51 1.68 -27.10
N PHE A 843 -2.58 2.54 -27.50
CA PHE A 843 -2.70 3.99 -27.43
C PHE A 843 -3.15 4.65 -28.75
N ASP A 844 -3.63 3.86 -29.72
CA ASP A 844 -4.05 4.33 -31.05
C ASP A 844 -2.96 5.13 -31.81
N LEU A 845 -1.69 4.80 -31.57
CA LEU A 845 -0.55 5.43 -32.25
C LEU A 845 -0.32 4.84 -33.65
N VAL A 846 -0.84 3.64 -33.93
CA VAL A 846 -0.72 3.01 -35.26
C VAL A 846 -1.71 3.63 -36.27
N PRO A 847 -1.22 4.23 -37.37
CA PRO A 847 -2.08 4.70 -38.46
C PRO A 847 -2.97 3.59 -38.99
N GLU A 848 -4.23 3.90 -39.31
CA GLU A 848 -5.24 2.93 -39.77
C GLU A 848 -4.72 1.99 -40.88
N ASN A 849 -4.06 2.57 -41.89
CA ASN A 849 -3.50 1.84 -43.04
C ASN A 849 -2.28 0.94 -42.70
N HIS A 850 -1.77 0.99 -41.47
CA HIS A 850 -0.66 0.16 -40.99
C HIS A 850 -1.10 -0.87 -39.94
N ARG A 851 -2.30 -0.73 -39.36
CA ARG A 851 -2.80 -1.58 -38.26
C ARG A 851 -2.72 -3.07 -38.58
N SER A 852 -3.31 -3.51 -39.70
CA SER A 852 -3.30 -4.93 -40.08
C SER A 852 -1.89 -5.50 -40.24
N ARG A 853 -0.93 -4.70 -40.74
CA ARG A 853 0.47 -5.13 -40.91
C ARG A 853 1.19 -5.25 -39.57
N VAL A 854 0.99 -4.30 -38.67
CA VAL A 854 1.59 -4.32 -37.31
C VAL A 854 1.04 -5.47 -36.48
N VAL A 855 -0.28 -5.68 -36.52
CA VAL A 855 -0.94 -6.81 -35.86
C VAL A 855 -0.44 -8.15 -36.41
N ALA A 856 -0.35 -8.28 -37.74
CA ALA A 856 0.19 -9.50 -38.36
C ALA A 856 1.62 -9.80 -37.92
N HIS A 857 2.48 -8.77 -37.79
CA HIS A 857 3.84 -8.95 -37.26
C HIS A 857 3.83 -9.40 -35.79
N LEU A 858 3.01 -8.77 -34.93
CA LEU A 858 2.89 -9.16 -33.53
C LEU A 858 2.46 -10.63 -33.39
N VAL A 859 1.43 -11.04 -34.14
CA VAL A 859 0.93 -12.42 -34.14
C VAL A 859 1.98 -13.40 -34.63
N ALA A 860 2.72 -13.06 -35.69
CA ALA A 860 3.80 -13.90 -36.20
C ALA A 860 4.92 -14.10 -35.16
N ASP A 861 5.33 -13.04 -34.44
CA ASP A 861 6.33 -13.15 -33.37
C ASP A 861 5.86 -14.05 -32.22
N ILE A 862 4.60 -13.90 -31.79
CA ILE A 862 4.00 -14.76 -30.77
C ILE A 862 4.02 -16.22 -31.23
N GLN A 863 3.63 -16.51 -32.47
CA GLN A 863 3.62 -17.86 -33.03
C GLN A 863 5.04 -18.44 -33.15
N GLU A 864 6.02 -17.66 -33.58
CA GLU A 864 7.44 -18.07 -33.65
C GLU A 864 7.98 -18.45 -32.27
N LYS A 865 7.52 -17.76 -31.22
CA LYS A 865 7.85 -18.06 -29.82
C LYS A 865 6.99 -19.16 -29.20
N GLY A 866 6.28 -19.94 -30.01
CA GLY A 866 5.46 -21.06 -29.53
C GLY A 866 4.19 -20.62 -28.79
N GLU A 867 3.67 -19.45 -29.14
CA GLU A 867 2.55 -18.78 -28.47
C GLU A 867 2.84 -18.41 -27.00
N HIS A 868 4.10 -18.07 -26.70
CA HIS A 868 4.51 -17.52 -25.42
C HIS A 868 4.57 -16.00 -25.45
N LEU A 869 4.23 -15.40 -24.31
CA LEU A 869 4.46 -13.99 -24.05
C LEU A 869 5.96 -13.67 -23.94
N ASP A 870 6.29 -12.43 -24.27
CA ASP A 870 7.63 -11.85 -24.18
C ASP A 870 7.56 -10.39 -23.70
N THR A 871 6.74 -10.18 -22.67
CA THR A 871 6.33 -8.87 -22.17
C THR A 871 6.63 -8.74 -20.67
N GLY A 872 7.05 -7.55 -20.26
CA GLY A 872 7.09 -7.11 -18.87
C GLY A 872 5.75 -6.56 -18.41
N CYS A 873 5.73 -5.79 -17.33
CA CYS A 873 4.49 -5.31 -16.70
C CYS A 873 3.62 -4.43 -17.63
N VAL A 874 4.23 -3.59 -18.47
CA VAL A 874 3.50 -2.70 -19.38
C VAL A 874 2.94 -3.48 -20.57
N GLY A 875 3.75 -4.32 -21.20
CA GLY A 875 3.31 -5.13 -22.34
C GLY A 875 2.25 -6.14 -21.95
N THR A 876 2.40 -6.79 -20.79
CA THR A 876 1.50 -7.83 -20.30
C THR A 876 0.09 -7.28 -20.07
N ARG A 877 -0.02 -6.04 -19.60
CA ARG A 877 -1.30 -5.32 -19.49
C ARG A 877 -2.09 -5.30 -20.78
N TYR A 878 -1.43 -5.11 -21.92
CA TYR A 878 -2.09 -4.89 -23.20
C TYR A 878 -2.16 -6.14 -24.09
N LEU A 879 -1.43 -7.20 -23.77
CA LEU A 879 -1.28 -8.38 -24.64
C LEU A 879 -2.63 -9.02 -25.01
N LEU A 880 -3.40 -9.47 -24.03
CA LEU A 880 -4.67 -10.16 -24.28
C LEU A 880 -5.74 -9.22 -24.86
N PRO A 881 -5.96 -8.01 -24.30
CA PRO A 881 -6.93 -7.05 -24.85
C PRO A 881 -6.64 -6.67 -26.30
N VAL A 882 -5.39 -6.35 -26.66
CA VAL A 882 -5.03 -5.98 -28.03
C VAL A 882 -5.30 -7.14 -28.98
N LEU A 883 -4.90 -8.37 -28.64
CA LEU A 883 -5.17 -9.53 -29.49
C LEU A 883 -6.68 -9.73 -29.72
N SER A 884 -7.49 -9.67 -28.67
CA SER A 884 -8.95 -9.80 -28.79
C SER A 884 -9.57 -8.67 -29.62
N ASN A 885 -9.18 -7.42 -29.39
CA ASN A 885 -9.70 -6.27 -30.14
C ASN A 885 -9.42 -6.34 -31.65
N TYR A 886 -8.36 -7.03 -32.06
CA TYR A 886 -8.00 -7.23 -33.47
C TYR A 886 -8.40 -8.61 -34.02
N GLY A 887 -9.31 -9.33 -33.35
CA GLY A 887 -9.89 -10.58 -33.85
C GLY A 887 -9.07 -11.85 -33.59
N TYR A 888 -8.12 -11.80 -32.66
CA TYR A 888 -7.26 -12.92 -32.26
C TYR A 888 -7.59 -13.43 -30.85
N SER A 889 -8.85 -13.39 -30.41
CA SER A 889 -9.29 -13.87 -29.09
C SER A 889 -8.92 -15.32 -28.80
N GLU A 890 -8.96 -16.19 -29.82
CA GLU A 890 -8.58 -17.59 -29.69
C GLU A 890 -7.06 -17.77 -29.46
N LEU A 891 -6.22 -16.88 -30.02
CA LEU A 891 -4.80 -16.83 -29.69
C LEU A 891 -4.58 -16.28 -28.27
N ALA A 892 -5.31 -15.24 -27.86
CA ALA A 892 -5.25 -14.70 -26.49
C ALA A 892 -5.62 -15.79 -25.46
N TYR A 893 -6.69 -16.55 -25.71
CA TYR A 893 -7.07 -17.71 -24.91
C TYR A 893 -5.93 -18.73 -24.78
N ARG A 894 -5.31 -19.11 -25.90
CA ARG A 894 -4.20 -20.09 -25.88
C ARG A 894 -2.99 -19.59 -25.13
N ILE A 895 -2.66 -18.30 -25.20
CA ILE A 895 -1.58 -17.68 -24.41
C ILE A 895 -1.91 -17.75 -22.91
N ALA A 896 -3.11 -17.31 -22.52
CA ALA A 896 -3.57 -17.31 -21.14
C ALA A 896 -3.64 -18.73 -20.55
N ASN A 897 -3.95 -19.72 -21.39
CA ASN A 897 -4.08 -21.13 -21.00
C ASN A 897 -2.76 -21.94 -21.16
N LYS A 898 -1.64 -21.31 -21.51
CA LYS A 898 -0.34 -21.99 -21.56
C LYS A 898 0.10 -22.43 -20.16
N GLN A 899 0.75 -23.59 -20.09
CA GLN A 899 1.33 -24.15 -18.86
C GLN A 899 2.86 -24.21 -18.88
N THR A 900 3.49 -23.96 -20.02
CA THR A 900 4.96 -23.97 -20.18
C THR A 900 5.56 -22.58 -19.95
N TYR A 901 6.84 -22.52 -19.57
CA TYR A 901 7.51 -21.25 -19.34
C TYR A 901 7.77 -20.46 -20.65
N PRO A 902 7.60 -19.12 -20.66
CA PRO A 902 6.92 -18.29 -19.65
C PRO A 902 5.40 -18.26 -19.84
N SER A 903 4.64 -18.43 -18.76
CA SER A 903 3.17 -18.29 -18.74
C SER A 903 2.65 -18.24 -17.30
N TRP A 904 1.39 -17.83 -17.12
CA TRP A 904 0.73 -17.91 -15.82
C TRP A 904 0.44 -19.36 -15.40
N GLY A 905 0.10 -20.25 -16.34
CA GLY A 905 -0.07 -21.68 -16.01
C GLY A 905 1.24 -22.35 -15.59
N TYR A 906 2.40 -21.85 -16.04
CA TYR A 906 3.69 -22.27 -15.50
C TYR A 906 3.84 -21.95 -14.01
N TRP A 907 3.39 -20.77 -13.55
CA TRP A 907 3.39 -20.45 -12.11
C TRP A 907 2.55 -21.46 -11.32
N VAL A 908 1.32 -21.73 -11.77
CA VAL A 908 0.41 -22.69 -11.13
C VAL A 908 1.04 -24.09 -11.09
N ALA A 909 1.64 -24.54 -12.20
CA ALA A 909 2.34 -25.83 -12.26
C ALA A 909 3.54 -25.91 -11.30
N ASN A 910 4.07 -24.78 -10.83
CA ASN A 910 5.16 -24.69 -9.87
C ASN A 910 4.68 -24.26 -8.46
N GLY A 911 3.39 -24.46 -8.16
CA GLY A 911 2.84 -24.30 -6.82
C GLY A 911 2.56 -22.85 -6.40
N ALA A 912 2.51 -21.92 -7.35
CA ALA A 912 2.11 -20.55 -7.07
C ALA A 912 0.70 -20.51 -6.49
N SER A 913 0.55 -19.88 -5.32
CA SER A 913 -0.74 -19.53 -4.74
C SER A 913 -1.00 -18.02 -4.78
N SER A 914 -0.03 -17.19 -5.12
CA SER A 914 -0.22 -15.76 -5.47
C SER A 914 0.53 -15.46 -6.77
N THR A 915 0.32 -14.29 -7.35
CA THR A 915 1.06 -13.87 -8.55
C THR A 915 2.50 -13.48 -8.19
N TRP A 916 3.45 -13.76 -9.09
CA TRP A 916 4.89 -13.54 -8.82
C TRP A 916 5.38 -12.22 -9.39
N GLU A 917 6.52 -11.73 -8.87
CA GLU A 917 7.21 -10.55 -9.39
C GLU A 917 7.82 -10.80 -10.77
N MET A 918 8.39 -12.00 -10.99
CA MET A 918 9.00 -12.42 -12.25
C MET A 918 8.34 -13.67 -12.84
N TRP A 919 8.60 -13.91 -14.13
CA TRP A 919 8.15 -15.12 -14.82
C TRP A 919 8.91 -16.38 -14.40
N GLU A 920 10.15 -16.21 -13.98
CA GLU A 920 11.08 -17.25 -13.54
C GLU A 920 10.79 -17.73 -12.11
N LYS A 921 11.13 -18.99 -11.80
CA LYS A 921 10.93 -19.58 -10.46
C LYS A 921 11.86 -19.00 -9.38
N THR A 922 12.91 -18.32 -9.81
CA THR A 922 13.90 -17.59 -9.00
C THR A 922 13.43 -16.18 -8.65
N THR A 923 12.15 -15.86 -8.93
CA THR A 923 11.51 -14.60 -8.57
C THR A 923 11.85 -14.19 -7.14
N ARG A 924 12.10 -12.90 -6.95
CA ARG A 924 12.48 -12.33 -5.67
C ARG A 924 11.28 -12.27 -4.72
N SER A 925 10.13 -11.83 -5.20
CA SER A 925 8.85 -11.94 -4.49
C SER A 925 7.88 -12.92 -5.17
N TYR A 926 7.18 -13.70 -4.35
CA TYR A 926 6.11 -14.62 -4.74
C TYR A 926 4.70 -14.01 -4.56
N ASP A 927 4.61 -12.67 -4.42
CA ASP A 927 3.34 -11.97 -4.18
C ASP A 927 3.33 -10.52 -4.72
N HIS A 928 3.17 -10.38 -6.04
CA HIS A 928 3.11 -9.10 -6.76
C HIS A 928 2.01 -9.13 -7.83
N TYR A 929 1.12 -8.14 -7.85
CA TYR A 929 -0.08 -8.17 -8.70
C TYR A 929 0.13 -7.63 -10.14
N PHE A 930 1.24 -6.94 -10.43
CA PHE A 930 1.39 -6.20 -11.70
C PHE A 930 1.54 -7.03 -12.98
N LEU A 931 1.90 -8.32 -12.87
CA LEU A 931 1.91 -9.27 -14.00
C LEU A 931 0.61 -10.09 -14.10
N GLY A 932 -0.31 -9.94 -13.15
CA GLY A 932 -1.60 -10.64 -13.08
C GLY A 932 -2.70 -10.04 -13.95
N THR A 933 -2.36 -9.23 -14.95
CA THR A 933 -3.32 -8.42 -15.72
C THR A 933 -4.24 -9.23 -16.65
N TYR A 934 -4.08 -10.56 -16.73
CA TYR A 934 -5.07 -11.44 -17.36
C TYR A 934 -6.47 -11.28 -16.74
N ASP A 935 -6.53 -10.87 -15.48
CA ASP A 935 -7.76 -10.78 -14.72
C ASP A 935 -8.70 -9.70 -15.28
N GLU A 936 -8.15 -8.61 -15.83
CA GLU A 936 -8.93 -7.60 -16.55
C GLU A 936 -9.65 -8.20 -17.76
N TRP A 937 -8.94 -9.05 -18.52
CA TRP A 937 -9.43 -9.64 -19.78
C TRP A 937 -10.62 -10.58 -19.55
N PHE A 938 -10.68 -11.21 -18.37
CA PHE A 938 -11.83 -12.01 -17.94
C PHE A 938 -13.13 -11.20 -17.93
N TYR A 939 -13.09 -9.96 -17.42
CA TYR A 939 -14.26 -9.10 -17.39
C TYR A 939 -14.51 -8.39 -18.73
N SER A 940 -13.47 -7.81 -19.32
CA SER A 940 -13.62 -6.91 -20.46
C SER A 940 -13.82 -7.61 -21.81
N HIS A 941 -13.37 -8.86 -21.94
CA HIS A 941 -13.45 -9.62 -23.19
C HIS A 941 -14.16 -10.96 -23.03
N LEU A 942 -13.85 -11.79 -22.02
CA LEU A 942 -14.57 -13.07 -21.86
C LEU A 942 -16.07 -12.84 -21.55
N ALA A 943 -16.36 -12.00 -20.56
CA ALA A 943 -17.70 -11.48 -20.33
C ALA A 943 -18.05 -10.30 -21.25
N GLY A 944 -17.04 -9.59 -21.77
CA GLY A 944 -17.26 -8.56 -22.78
C GLY A 944 -17.75 -7.22 -22.23
N ILE A 945 -17.47 -6.91 -20.95
CA ILE A 945 -17.99 -5.72 -20.27
C ILE A 945 -17.11 -4.50 -20.59
N GLN A 946 -17.66 -3.53 -21.32
CA GLN A 946 -16.96 -2.31 -21.68
C GLN A 946 -17.84 -1.07 -21.43
N GLN A 947 -17.23 0.05 -21.08
CA GLN A 947 -17.94 1.29 -20.76
C GLN A 947 -17.84 2.29 -21.91
N ILE A 948 -18.98 2.76 -22.42
CA ILE A 948 -19.08 3.88 -23.37
C ILE A 948 -19.14 5.21 -22.59
N LYS A 949 -19.86 5.20 -21.46
CA LYS A 949 -19.98 6.36 -20.58
C LYS A 949 -19.68 5.95 -19.14
N ASN A 950 -18.84 6.75 -18.51
CA ASN A 950 -18.31 6.61 -17.16
C ASN A 950 -19.39 6.26 -16.11
N GLY A 951 -18.97 5.57 -15.05
CA GLY A 951 -19.81 5.14 -13.95
C GLY A 951 -20.86 4.10 -14.38
N TYR A 952 -20.52 3.25 -15.35
CA TYR A 952 -21.39 2.21 -15.91
C TYR A 952 -22.74 2.73 -16.46
N GLU A 953 -22.81 4.00 -16.88
CA GLU A 953 -24.05 4.60 -17.37
C GLU A 953 -24.46 4.03 -18.74
N LYS A 954 -23.47 3.86 -19.64
CA LYS A 954 -23.67 3.24 -20.95
C LYS A 954 -22.59 2.20 -21.19
N LEU A 955 -23.01 1.01 -21.58
CA LEU A 955 -22.15 -0.17 -21.71
C LEU A 955 -22.17 -0.73 -23.14
N ILE A 956 -21.11 -1.43 -23.49
CA ILE A 956 -21.11 -2.50 -24.49
C ILE A 956 -20.96 -3.81 -23.72
N ILE A 957 -21.79 -4.79 -24.03
CA ILE A 957 -21.67 -6.15 -23.52
C ILE A 957 -21.51 -7.05 -24.75
N LYS A 958 -20.27 -7.45 -25.03
CA LYS A 958 -19.90 -8.29 -26.18
C LYS A 958 -19.18 -9.55 -25.69
N PRO A 959 -19.90 -10.56 -25.16
CA PRO A 959 -19.26 -11.75 -24.63
C PRO A 959 -18.57 -12.55 -25.74
N GLU A 960 -17.43 -13.16 -25.41
CA GLU A 960 -16.62 -13.89 -26.38
C GLU A 960 -17.08 -15.34 -26.52
N PHE A 961 -17.96 -15.60 -27.48
CA PHE A 961 -18.47 -16.94 -27.77
C PHE A 961 -17.62 -17.73 -28.78
N SER A 962 -16.53 -17.18 -29.33
CA SER A 962 -15.74 -17.90 -30.34
C SER A 962 -14.68 -18.82 -29.75
N ILE A 963 -14.38 -18.68 -28.46
CA ILE A 963 -13.30 -19.41 -27.78
C ILE A 963 -13.78 -20.73 -27.19
N ALA A 964 -12.83 -21.64 -26.96
CA ALA A 964 -13.06 -22.98 -26.42
C ALA A 964 -13.36 -23.00 -24.90
N LEU A 965 -14.39 -22.26 -24.47
CA LEU A 965 -14.99 -22.31 -23.13
C LEU A 965 -16.45 -22.74 -23.23
N GLU A 966 -16.91 -23.52 -22.24
CA GLU A 966 -18.30 -24.00 -22.12
C GLU A 966 -19.17 -23.00 -21.38
N HIS A 967 -18.62 -22.28 -20.39
CA HIS A 967 -19.32 -21.21 -19.68
C HIS A 967 -18.37 -20.15 -19.13
N VAL A 968 -18.91 -18.95 -18.93
CA VAL A 968 -18.30 -17.83 -18.20
C VAL A 968 -19.39 -17.11 -17.43
N THR A 969 -19.13 -16.77 -16.17
CA THR A 969 -19.98 -15.92 -15.33
C THR A 969 -19.12 -14.82 -14.74
N CYS A 970 -19.59 -13.57 -14.86
CA CYS A 970 -19.02 -12.40 -14.21
C CYS A 970 -20.12 -11.62 -13.50
N GLU A 971 -19.86 -11.20 -12.26
CA GLU A 971 -20.68 -10.22 -11.55
C GLU A 971 -19.80 -9.07 -11.05
N ILE A 972 -20.33 -7.84 -11.14
CA ILE A 972 -19.69 -6.63 -10.60
C ILE A 972 -20.74 -5.81 -9.87
N ASP A 973 -20.51 -5.49 -8.59
CA ASP A 973 -21.29 -4.51 -7.85
C ASP A 973 -20.82 -3.10 -8.23
N THR A 974 -21.53 -2.47 -9.18
CA THR A 974 -21.20 -1.13 -9.68
C THR A 974 -21.83 -0.02 -8.82
N VAL A 975 -21.48 1.24 -9.09
CA VAL A 975 -22.14 2.41 -8.48
C VAL A 975 -23.64 2.53 -8.81
N ARG A 976 -24.15 1.71 -9.75
CA ARG A 976 -25.56 1.66 -10.18
C ARG A 976 -26.26 0.36 -9.78
N GLY A 977 -25.60 -0.48 -8.98
CA GLY A 977 -26.05 -1.82 -8.61
C GLY A 977 -25.34 -2.92 -9.40
N LYS A 978 -25.84 -4.14 -9.24
CA LYS A 978 -25.20 -5.34 -9.78
C LYS A 978 -25.28 -5.39 -11.31
N LEU A 979 -24.14 -5.62 -11.95
CA LEU A 979 -23.99 -5.98 -13.37
C LEU A 979 -23.63 -7.46 -13.44
N VAL A 980 -24.40 -8.24 -14.21
CA VAL A 980 -24.14 -9.67 -14.41
C VAL A 980 -24.01 -9.92 -15.91
N VAL A 981 -23.00 -10.71 -16.28
CA VAL A 981 -22.92 -11.35 -17.60
C VAL A 981 -22.54 -12.80 -17.39
N ALA A 982 -23.45 -13.70 -17.73
CA ALA A 982 -23.25 -15.14 -17.64
C ALA A 982 -23.65 -15.78 -18.96
N TRP A 983 -22.83 -16.66 -19.51
CA TRP A 983 -23.19 -17.44 -20.68
C TRP A 983 -22.72 -18.88 -20.55
N GLN A 984 -23.48 -19.79 -21.16
CA GLN A 984 -23.26 -21.23 -21.09
C GLN A 984 -23.68 -21.89 -22.40
N ARG A 985 -22.82 -22.76 -22.95
CA ARG A 985 -23.17 -23.67 -24.05
C ARG A 985 -23.94 -24.86 -23.48
N LEU A 986 -25.12 -25.13 -24.02
CA LEU A 986 -25.92 -26.30 -23.63
C LEU A 986 -25.59 -27.52 -24.50
N ASP A 987 -25.33 -27.29 -25.78
CA ASP A 987 -24.89 -28.27 -26.75
C ASP A 987 -24.14 -27.58 -27.90
N THR A 988 -23.78 -28.30 -28.96
CA THR A 988 -23.02 -27.74 -30.10
C THR A 988 -23.75 -26.62 -30.83
N ASN A 989 -25.07 -26.50 -30.68
CA ASN A 989 -25.87 -25.53 -31.43
C ASN A 989 -26.68 -24.59 -30.53
N LYS A 990 -26.52 -24.65 -29.21
CA LYS A 990 -27.35 -23.88 -28.27
C LYS A 990 -26.52 -23.22 -27.18
N LEU A 991 -26.81 -21.95 -26.95
CA LEU A 991 -26.20 -21.11 -25.93
C LEU A 991 -27.29 -20.42 -25.11
N LEU A 992 -27.09 -20.33 -23.80
CA LEU A 992 -27.82 -19.42 -22.92
C LEU A 992 -26.92 -18.26 -22.54
N CYS A 993 -27.49 -17.05 -22.47
CA CYS A 993 -26.81 -15.87 -21.96
C CYS A 993 -27.76 -15.08 -21.04
N HIS A 994 -27.37 -14.91 -19.79
CA HIS A 994 -28.06 -14.10 -18.79
C HIS A 994 -27.29 -12.80 -18.58
N ILE A 995 -27.99 -11.67 -18.68
CA ILE A 995 -27.41 -10.34 -18.50
C ILE A 995 -28.31 -9.54 -17.55
N THR A 996 -27.72 -8.99 -16.49
CA THR A 996 -28.36 -8.00 -15.62
C THR A 996 -27.75 -6.63 -15.91
N ILE A 997 -28.55 -5.69 -16.42
CA ILE A 997 -28.12 -4.30 -16.64
C ILE A 997 -28.50 -3.47 -15.39
N PRO A 998 -27.54 -2.74 -14.77
CA PRO A 998 -27.79 -1.96 -13.56
C PRO A 998 -28.86 -0.87 -13.70
N PHE A 999 -29.35 -0.36 -12.57
CA PHE A 999 -30.40 0.66 -12.53
C PHE A 999 -29.99 1.94 -13.28
N GLY A 1000 -30.88 2.46 -14.14
CA GLY A 1000 -30.59 3.66 -14.93
C GLY A 1000 -29.46 3.52 -15.96
N SER A 1001 -28.92 2.31 -16.17
CA SER A 1001 -27.94 2.03 -17.21
C SER A 1001 -28.60 1.59 -18.52
N SER A 1002 -27.84 1.66 -19.60
CA SER A 1002 -28.18 1.04 -20.88
C SER A 1002 -26.97 0.30 -21.46
N ALA A 1003 -27.21 -0.77 -22.22
CA ALA A 1003 -26.16 -1.56 -22.84
C ALA A 1003 -26.45 -1.80 -24.33
N GLN A 1004 -25.38 -1.82 -25.13
CA GLN A 1004 -25.37 -2.47 -26.43
C GLN A 1004 -24.91 -3.91 -26.23
N VAL A 1005 -25.85 -4.85 -26.28
CA VAL A 1005 -25.56 -6.29 -26.21
C VAL A 1005 -25.29 -6.80 -27.61
N VAL A 1006 -24.10 -7.35 -27.84
CA VAL A 1006 -23.63 -7.76 -29.17
C VAL A 1006 -23.50 -9.27 -29.24
N PHE A 1007 -24.22 -9.89 -30.17
CA PHE A 1007 -24.14 -11.32 -30.47
C PHE A 1007 -23.55 -11.52 -31.88
N PRO A 1008 -22.61 -12.46 -32.07
CA PRO A 1008 -22.02 -12.76 -33.38
C PRO A 1008 -22.90 -13.71 -34.20
N PHE A 1009 -24.23 -13.52 -34.14
CA PHE A 1009 -25.23 -14.41 -34.72
C PHE A 1009 -26.22 -13.62 -35.59
N GLY A 1010 -26.80 -14.29 -36.59
CA GLY A 1010 -27.82 -13.72 -37.47
C GLY A 1010 -29.23 -13.59 -36.85
N GLU A 1011 -30.12 -12.89 -37.55
CA GLU A 1011 -31.46 -12.46 -37.08
C GLU A 1011 -32.35 -13.58 -36.50
N THR A 1012 -32.32 -14.78 -37.08
CA THR A 1012 -33.24 -15.89 -36.70
C THR A 1012 -32.75 -16.73 -35.53
N SER A 1013 -31.57 -16.44 -34.98
CA SER A 1013 -30.88 -17.32 -34.05
C SER A 1013 -31.12 -16.96 -32.57
N ILE A 1014 -31.76 -15.82 -32.25
CA ILE A 1014 -31.82 -15.30 -30.86
C ILE A 1014 -33.27 -15.18 -30.36
N GLN A 1015 -33.52 -15.70 -29.16
CA GLN A 1015 -34.75 -15.50 -28.40
C GLN A 1015 -34.45 -14.81 -27.06
N LEU A 1016 -35.39 -14.01 -26.57
CA LEU A 1016 -35.36 -13.37 -25.26
C LEU A 1016 -36.54 -13.87 -24.42
N ASP A 1017 -36.26 -14.44 -23.26
CA ASP A 1017 -37.23 -15.09 -22.36
C ASP A 1017 -38.12 -16.13 -23.08
N GLY A 1018 -37.53 -16.88 -24.02
CA GLY A 1018 -38.23 -17.87 -24.84
C GLY A 1018 -39.15 -17.31 -25.93
N LYS A 1019 -39.08 -16.00 -26.21
CA LYS A 1019 -39.84 -15.32 -27.28
C LYS A 1019 -38.89 -14.81 -28.36
N SER A 1020 -39.38 -14.73 -29.60
CA SER A 1020 -38.65 -14.06 -30.68
C SER A 1020 -38.34 -12.62 -30.31
N LEU A 1021 -37.12 -12.18 -30.63
CA LEU A 1021 -36.67 -10.84 -30.33
C LEU A 1021 -37.55 -9.79 -31.04
N SER A 1022 -38.01 -8.78 -30.31
CA SER A 1022 -38.76 -7.65 -30.86
C SER A 1022 -38.55 -6.39 -30.03
N ASN A 1023 -38.73 -5.22 -30.67
CA ASN A 1023 -38.68 -3.92 -29.98
C ASN A 1023 -39.92 -3.65 -29.10
N GLU A 1024 -40.87 -4.57 -29.05
CA GLU A 1024 -42.04 -4.48 -28.16
C GLU A 1024 -41.75 -5.09 -26.78
N ILE A 1025 -40.65 -5.85 -26.65
CA ILE A 1025 -40.24 -6.39 -25.35
C ILE A 1025 -39.78 -5.26 -24.45
N GLN A 1026 -40.38 -5.16 -23.27
CA GLN A 1026 -40.04 -4.14 -22.30
C GLN A 1026 -38.53 -4.16 -21.98
N GLY A 1027 -37.91 -2.97 -22.00
CA GLY A 1027 -36.47 -2.79 -21.79
C GLY A 1027 -35.63 -2.84 -23.06
N VAL A 1028 -36.12 -3.45 -24.15
CA VAL A 1028 -35.45 -3.44 -25.46
C VAL A 1028 -35.87 -2.19 -26.23
N LYS A 1029 -34.92 -1.29 -26.52
CA LYS A 1029 -35.18 -0.07 -27.30
C LYS A 1029 -35.07 -0.29 -28.79
N LYS A 1030 -34.09 -1.10 -29.20
CA LYS A 1030 -33.75 -1.26 -30.61
C LYS A 1030 -32.94 -2.53 -30.82
N THR A 1031 -33.27 -3.27 -31.86
CA THR A 1031 -32.40 -4.31 -32.44
C THR A 1031 -31.86 -3.84 -33.78
N ILE A 1032 -30.58 -4.09 -34.03
CA ILE A 1032 -29.88 -3.83 -35.29
C ILE A 1032 -29.31 -5.15 -35.78
N TYR A 1033 -29.62 -5.51 -37.02
CA TYR A 1033 -29.08 -6.69 -37.67
C TYR A 1033 -28.02 -6.27 -38.68
N GLU A 1034 -26.79 -6.72 -38.44
CA GLU A 1034 -25.67 -6.56 -39.38
C GLU A 1034 -25.39 -7.90 -40.05
N ALA A 1035 -24.49 -7.93 -41.05
CA ALA A 1035 -24.25 -9.12 -41.86
C ALA A 1035 -23.72 -10.32 -41.04
N SER A 1036 -23.07 -10.07 -39.90
CA SER A 1036 -22.44 -11.10 -39.06
C SER A 1036 -22.70 -10.90 -37.56
N GLU A 1037 -23.48 -9.88 -37.16
CA GLU A 1037 -23.74 -9.58 -35.75
C GLU A 1037 -25.18 -9.08 -35.56
N THR A 1038 -25.75 -9.33 -34.39
CA THR A 1038 -27.00 -8.74 -33.91
C THR A 1038 -26.70 -7.87 -32.69
N ILE A 1039 -27.08 -6.59 -32.74
CA ILE A 1039 -26.87 -5.62 -31.67
C ILE A 1039 -28.22 -5.26 -31.05
N ILE A 1040 -28.35 -5.44 -29.73
CA ILE A 1040 -29.55 -5.17 -28.95
C ILE A 1040 -29.27 -4.02 -28.00
N ILE A 1041 -30.00 -2.91 -28.14
CA ILE A 1041 -29.95 -1.78 -27.22
C ILE A 1041 -30.98 -2.04 -26.11
N ALA A 1042 -30.50 -2.38 -24.92
CA ALA A 1042 -31.31 -2.71 -23.76
C ALA A 1042 -31.08 -1.73 -22.60
N GLU A 1043 -32.10 -1.51 -21.77
CA GLU A 1043 -32.04 -0.68 -20.55
C GLU A 1043 -31.90 -1.55 -19.29
N ALA A 1044 -31.88 -0.94 -18.11
CA ALA A 1044 -31.84 -1.61 -16.81
C ALA A 1044 -32.80 -2.82 -16.70
N GLY A 1045 -32.34 -3.90 -16.07
CA GLY A 1045 -33.11 -5.11 -15.77
C GLY A 1045 -32.40 -6.41 -16.18
N ASP A 1046 -33.06 -7.53 -15.91
CA ASP A 1046 -32.54 -8.88 -16.17
C ASP A 1046 -33.04 -9.41 -17.51
N TYR A 1047 -32.16 -9.98 -18.32
CA TYR A 1047 -32.43 -10.50 -19.67
C TYR A 1047 -31.88 -11.91 -19.82
N GLN A 1048 -32.72 -12.85 -20.27
CA GLN A 1048 -32.27 -14.21 -20.57
C GLN A 1048 -32.41 -14.52 -22.06
N PHE A 1049 -31.28 -14.58 -22.73
CA PHE A 1049 -31.17 -14.90 -24.14
C PHE A 1049 -30.93 -16.39 -24.34
N SER A 1050 -31.59 -16.99 -25.32
CA SER A 1050 -31.25 -18.30 -25.87
C SER A 1050 -30.91 -18.15 -27.34
N CYS A 1051 -29.74 -18.67 -27.72
CA CYS A 1051 -29.25 -18.61 -29.09
C CYS A 1051 -29.18 -20.02 -29.70
N VAL A 1052 -29.56 -20.15 -30.97
CA VAL A 1052 -29.56 -21.41 -31.73
C VAL A 1052 -28.81 -21.23 -33.05
N GLU A 1053 -27.63 -21.85 -33.22
CA GLU A 1053 -26.86 -21.79 -34.47
C GLU A 1053 -25.86 -22.95 -34.58
N PRO A 1054 -25.60 -23.55 -35.76
CA PRO A 1054 -24.49 -24.50 -35.95
C PRO A 1054 -23.13 -23.79 -35.77
N LEU A 1055 -22.23 -24.35 -34.95
CA LEU A 1055 -20.85 -23.86 -34.86
C LEU A 1055 -20.19 -23.82 -36.25
N VAL A 1056 -19.54 -22.70 -36.57
CA VAL A 1056 -18.70 -22.49 -37.77
C VAL A 1056 -17.46 -23.37 -37.72
#